data_AF-W8F276-F1
#
_entry.id   AF-W8F276-F1
#
_cell.length_a   1.000
_cell.length_b   1.000
_cell.length_c   1.000
_cell.angle_alpha   90.00
_cell.angle_beta   90.00
_cell.angle_gamma   90.00
#
_symmetry.space_group_name_H-M   'P 1'
#
loop_
_entity.id
_entity.type
_entity.pdbx_description
1 polymer ?
#
loop_
_entity_poly.entity_id
_entity_poly.type
_entity_poly.pdbx_seq_one_letter_code
_entity_poly.pdbx_strand_id
1 'polypeptide(L)'
;MIRCLLLFLCLLAHLSPAQPLPQRQFLKQFGAAEGLPQPFIYALAQDKAGYLWIGTAEGLVRFDGTEFVTFTTKDGLAEDFVTQLSVHPRTGQLWVGHYQGGISRLNGQRFWQVTAAAKAVPLRPHNGIMPPDTAFREYGKPPYSLAEPPGFEPSFGLHHLLPPGTVPQCVLLDQEHNLWIGTAGQGLWRWSDRHVTFYPISAAGNITALASGGWTIASNTKAQLFGLRLRLGKSSPVTWTENRLQYAPSVILNTPDDRSLPIFTKRYPKTPARAIWVGTAGHGLWQIPIPAPKAAKANPTRRLPPDLSVTALAQHPNGDLWIGTALDGAYRLPADTARPAQHFTTANGLLHNTIYALTADPNGGIWIGTHDTGLAVWHNGRFQYHRFPKGGIDVSALVTDDAGRVWIGTEGAGVFCYFNGKFQQYSTPQGLASPYCYTLLPVRWDTSYHGGYRYDARREQLVAVHRNAISFADSSQHFAAATLPDNPLVRDLLPQAAVAWGDYCIWVLTRTGLLRLRTDEPDLLPSASAPQPALLASEVDGATRPPRQLGELSATQHRVSFRFRGISLLPGRAGMQYQYRLRGYQEEWSSPATVGEAQFPRLDAGQYVFEVRARLGEQGHWSKPVTTCFSIATPFWRTGWFVALAAATGIGLAYAVVRARTATLRRQKLQLETTVQERTAELRQQKAATEQINADLVVARDAAEASRRAKAQFLANMSHEIRTPMNAVIGLTHLLRNTPVNTEQIEFLEAIQSSSNNLLVIINDILDSSKMEAGKLTLEQAPLRLPELVERVARMFRFATEAKGLYFRTEIAPAVPAAILGDTVRLNQVLVNLVGNAVKFTTRGGITLRLAVAPTVETGVEILRFGVQDTGIGIPADKLDAIFEDFSQANASTTRQYGGTGLGLSIARNLVQLHGGRLWVESREGQGSTFWFNIPSLPTDAAAVRAEATGPLVPFEPALRVLVAEDNDLNQLVVRKTLEAWNVQVILAANGRLAVEAAQRQAFDAVLLDVQMPEMDGYEAARHLRALFPDAARLPLIGLTASALPEDRILALEAGMNDTLAKPFDPTVLYARLAHFTGRAVMHALPATAPEAPAQELPISFSGRPDWRLLEELAGGNEGFVQQIIRTFLAQAPELALQLQQLPPGPELAQTAHKLKGQVGYFGMDNLTEQLDFVEQQARQPATDSGLAEACSSIQQQLLELYPLLQERLPEAQQK
;
A
#
# COMPACT_ATOMS: atom_id res chain seq x y z
N MET A 1 -28.11 7.84 -11.97
CA MET A 1 -27.63 6.45 -12.14
C MET A 1 -26.29 6.17 -11.46
N ILE A 2 -25.26 7.00 -11.63
CA ILE A 2 -23.91 6.77 -11.07
C ILE A 2 -23.92 6.58 -9.53
N ARG A 3 -24.75 7.33 -8.79
CA ARG A 3 -24.96 7.09 -7.34
C ARG A 3 -25.57 5.72 -7.02
N CYS A 4 -26.53 5.25 -7.81
CA CYS A 4 -27.11 3.91 -7.66
C CYS A 4 -26.13 2.82 -8.07
N LEU A 5 -25.27 3.07 -9.07
CA LEU A 5 -24.24 2.14 -9.51
C LEU A 5 -23.10 2.04 -8.48
N LEU A 6 -22.71 3.15 -7.86
CA LEU A 6 -21.77 3.17 -6.73
C LEU A 6 -22.35 2.47 -5.50
N LEU A 7 -23.63 2.68 -5.19
CA LEU A 7 -24.34 1.92 -4.14
C LEU A 7 -24.41 0.42 -4.47
N PHE A 8 -24.64 0.06 -5.74
CA PHE A 8 -24.67 -1.32 -6.21
C PHE A 8 -23.29 -1.98 -6.20
N LEU A 9 -22.23 -1.24 -6.53
CA LEU A 9 -20.83 -1.69 -6.44
C LEU A 9 -20.36 -1.82 -4.98
N CYS A 10 -20.80 -0.92 -4.09
CA CYS A 10 -20.58 -1.08 -2.65
C CYS A 10 -21.33 -2.30 -2.10
N LEU A 11 -22.55 -2.58 -2.59
CA LEU A 11 -23.30 -3.80 -2.28
C LEU A 11 -22.63 -5.07 -2.83
N LEU A 12 -22.01 -5.00 -4.01
CA LEU A 12 -21.25 -6.11 -4.60
C LEU A 12 -19.94 -6.37 -3.85
N ALA A 13 -19.27 -5.34 -3.32
CA ALA A 13 -18.11 -5.49 -2.45
C ALA A 13 -18.46 -6.19 -1.11
N HIS A 14 -19.71 -6.07 -0.64
CA HIS A 14 -20.23 -6.85 0.50
C HIS A 14 -20.54 -8.31 0.13
N LEU A 15 -20.71 -8.63 -1.15
CA LEU A 15 -21.04 -9.96 -1.69
C LEU A 15 -19.83 -10.76 -2.17
N SER A 16 -18.61 -10.21 -2.13
CA SER A 16 -17.42 -11.00 -2.42
C SER A 16 -17.34 -12.20 -1.46
N PRO A 17 -17.20 -13.45 -1.97
CA PRO A 17 -17.02 -14.61 -1.12
C PRO A 17 -15.74 -14.40 -0.32
N ALA A 18 -15.85 -14.41 1.01
CA ALA A 18 -14.69 -14.36 1.87
C ALA A 18 -13.77 -15.53 1.49
N GLN A 19 -12.48 -15.23 1.27
CA GLN A 19 -11.49 -16.28 1.10
C GLN A 19 -11.58 -17.20 2.33
N PRO A 20 -11.65 -18.53 2.16
CA PRO A 20 -11.68 -19.44 3.28
C PRO A 20 -10.38 -19.25 4.08
N LEU A 21 -10.48 -18.79 5.33
CA LEU A 21 -9.35 -18.71 6.25
C LEU A 21 -8.75 -20.13 6.39
N PRO A 22 -7.51 -20.37 5.95
CA PRO A 22 -6.99 -21.74 5.85
C PRO A 22 -6.47 -22.30 7.18
N GLN A 23 -6.60 -21.62 8.32
CA GLN A 23 -6.03 -22.09 9.58
C GLN A 23 -7.05 -22.04 10.72
N ARG A 24 -7.22 -23.20 11.37
CA ARG A 24 -8.19 -23.47 12.44
C ARG A 24 -7.90 -22.68 13.73
N GLN A 25 -6.75 -22.00 13.81
CA GLN A 25 -6.18 -21.34 14.99
C GLN A 25 -5.23 -20.21 14.56
N PHE A 26 -4.88 -19.28 15.46
CA PHE A 26 -3.91 -18.22 15.17
C PHE A 26 -2.47 -18.77 15.31
N LEU A 27 -2.13 -19.61 14.35
CA LEU A 27 -0.91 -20.41 14.34
C LEU A 27 0.00 -19.94 13.21
N LYS A 28 1.22 -19.50 13.53
CA LYS A 28 2.22 -19.08 12.54
C LYS A 28 3.36 -20.09 12.50
N GLN A 29 3.66 -20.60 11.30
CA GLN A 29 4.88 -21.36 11.03
C GLN A 29 6.02 -20.41 10.66
N PHE A 30 7.22 -20.73 11.12
CA PHE A 30 8.48 -20.11 10.76
C PHE A 30 9.40 -21.19 10.17
N GLY A 31 9.80 -20.98 8.92
CA GLY A 31 10.79 -21.80 8.21
C GLY A 31 11.80 -20.92 7.46
N ALA A 32 12.42 -21.48 6.43
CA ALA A 32 13.46 -20.78 5.64
C ALA A 32 12.95 -19.46 5.03
N ALA A 33 11.69 -19.41 4.59
CA ALA A 33 11.07 -18.19 4.03
C ALA A 33 10.98 -17.04 5.06
N GLU A 34 10.87 -17.36 6.35
CA GLU A 34 10.86 -16.38 7.45
C GLU A 34 12.25 -16.10 8.01
N GLY A 35 13.32 -16.66 7.43
CA GLY A 35 14.69 -16.49 7.89
C GLY A 35 15.14 -17.47 8.97
N LEU A 36 14.32 -18.48 9.32
CA LEU A 36 14.76 -19.56 10.21
C LEU A 36 15.67 -20.52 9.42
N PRO A 37 16.97 -20.64 9.75
CA PRO A 37 17.95 -21.30 8.91
C PRO A 37 17.74 -22.82 8.79
N GLN A 38 17.20 -23.47 9.83
CA GLN A 38 17.07 -24.92 9.90
C GLN A 38 15.67 -25.34 10.38
N PRO A 39 15.05 -26.37 9.78
CA PRO A 39 13.70 -26.79 10.13
C PRO A 39 13.64 -27.80 11.30
N PHE A 40 14.79 -28.30 11.78
CA PHE A 40 14.86 -29.21 12.92
C PHE A 40 15.17 -28.44 14.21
N ILE A 41 14.21 -28.43 15.13
CA ILE A 41 14.29 -27.67 16.38
C ILE A 41 14.40 -28.64 17.56
N TYR A 42 15.54 -28.60 18.25
CA TYR A 42 15.85 -29.53 19.35
C TYR A 42 15.54 -28.95 20.72
N ALA A 43 15.71 -27.64 20.91
CA ALA A 43 15.49 -26.97 22.18
C ALA A 43 14.96 -25.54 22.00
N LEU A 44 14.19 -25.07 22.98
CA LEU A 44 13.69 -23.70 23.06
C LEU A 44 13.92 -23.14 24.48
N ALA A 45 14.26 -21.86 24.57
CA ALA A 45 14.32 -21.13 25.82
C ALA A 45 14.03 -19.64 25.59
N GLN A 46 13.54 -18.93 26.61
CA GLN A 46 13.43 -17.46 26.57
C GLN A 46 14.32 -16.87 27.66
N ASP A 47 15.10 -15.85 27.33
CA ASP A 47 15.91 -15.14 28.31
C ASP A 47 15.14 -14.02 29.04
N LYS A 48 15.79 -13.38 30.02
CA LYS A 48 15.19 -12.28 30.79
C LYS A 48 15.01 -10.98 30.01
N ALA A 49 15.70 -10.82 28.88
CA ALA A 49 15.51 -9.66 28.02
C ALA A 49 14.28 -9.85 27.11
N GLY A 50 13.84 -11.09 26.91
CA GLY A 50 12.67 -11.46 26.10
C GLY A 50 13.03 -12.18 24.80
N TYR A 51 14.33 -12.37 24.50
CA TYR A 51 14.74 -13.07 23.29
C TYR A 51 14.36 -14.55 23.37
N LEU A 52 13.87 -15.07 22.24
CA LEU A 52 13.65 -16.49 22.05
C LEU A 52 14.94 -17.12 21.51
N TRP A 53 15.41 -18.18 22.18
CA TRP A 53 16.59 -18.94 21.81
C TRP A 53 16.18 -20.35 21.34
N ILE A 54 16.77 -20.79 20.23
CA ILE A 54 16.36 -21.95 19.46
C ILE A 54 17.60 -22.80 19.15
N GLY A 55 17.63 -24.03 19.66
CA GLY A 55 18.72 -24.98 19.39
C GLY A 55 18.48 -25.76 18.10
N THR A 56 19.46 -25.72 17.19
CA THR A 56 19.43 -26.42 15.90
C THR A 56 20.71 -27.26 15.71
N ALA A 57 20.76 -28.07 14.64
CA ALA A 57 21.94 -28.85 14.30
C ALA A 57 23.12 -28.02 13.77
N GLU A 58 22.86 -26.81 13.26
CA GLU A 58 23.86 -25.93 12.64
C GLU A 58 24.04 -24.62 13.41
N GLY A 59 23.78 -24.64 14.71
CA GLY A 59 24.04 -23.53 15.61
C GLY A 59 22.87 -23.20 16.53
N LEU A 60 23.10 -22.16 17.31
CA LEU A 60 22.12 -21.54 18.19
C LEU A 60 21.49 -20.35 17.51
N VAL A 61 20.17 -20.33 17.36
CA VAL A 61 19.45 -19.21 16.75
C VAL A 61 18.79 -18.37 17.83
N ARG A 62 18.87 -17.04 17.71
CA ARG A 62 18.17 -16.07 18.56
C ARG A 62 17.15 -15.31 17.73
N PHE A 63 15.95 -15.16 18.26
CA PHE A 63 14.85 -14.43 17.64
C PHE A 63 14.35 -13.32 18.57
N ASP A 64 14.16 -12.12 18.01
CA ASP A 64 13.75 -10.92 18.75
C ASP A 64 12.31 -10.46 18.47
N GLY A 65 11.56 -11.25 17.70
CA GLY A 65 10.24 -10.90 17.19
C GLY A 65 10.26 -10.45 15.72
N THR A 66 11.41 -10.04 15.21
CA THR A 66 11.57 -9.53 13.84
C THR A 66 12.61 -10.29 13.02
N GLU A 67 13.73 -10.65 13.62
CA GLU A 67 14.88 -11.21 12.91
C GLU A 67 15.44 -12.44 13.64
N PHE A 68 15.85 -13.43 12.86
CA PHE A 68 16.59 -14.60 13.34
C PHE A 68 18.09 -14.37 13.15
N VAL A 69 18.86 -14.50 14.22
CA VAL A 69 20.32 -14.37 14.21
C VAL A 69 20.94 -15.68 14.66
N THR A 70 21.81 -16.26 13.84
CA THR A 70 22.46 -17.55 14.10
C THR A 70 23.85 -17.34 14.69
N PHE A 71 24.16 -18.12 15.72
CA PHE A 71 25.46 -18.19 16.37
C PHE A 71 26.05 -19.59 16.17
N THR A 72 27.33 -19.63 15.84
CA THR A 72 28.07 -20.86 15.54
C THR A 72 29.36 -20.93 16.38
N THR A 73 30.18 -21.95 16.14
CA THR A 73 31.55 -22.09 16.66
C THR A 73 32.41 -20.86 16.36
N LYS A 74 32.14 -20.13 15.25
CA LYS A 74 32.80 -18.86 14.93
C LYS A 74 32.52 -17.76 15.96
N ASP A 75 31.40 -17.85 16.66
CA ASP A 75 30.94 -16.89 17.68
C ASP A 75 31.30 -17.32 19.11
N GLY A 76 32.06 -18.43 19.24
CA GLY A 76 32.55 -18.96 20.51
C GLY A 76 31.73 -20.10 21.10
N LEU A 77 30.79 -20.69 20.35
CA LEU A 77 30.15 -21.95 20.76
C LEU A 77 31.19 -23.10 20.82
N ALA A 78 30.90 -24.10 21.65
CA ALA A 78 31.70 -25.30 21.78
C ALA A 78 31.52 -26.24 20.58
N GLU A 79 30.31 -26.30 20.04
CA GLU A 79 29.90 -27.06 18.87
C GLU A 79 28.72 -26.32 18.22
N ASP A 80 28.39 -26.65 16.97
CA ASP A 80 27.22 -26.10 16.28
C ASP A 80 25.94 -26.90 16.59
N PHE A 81 26.04 -28.20 16.89
CA PHE A 81 24.86 -29.02 17.15
C PHE A 81 24.35 -28.82 18.58
N VAL A 82 23.38 -27.91 18.73
CA VAL A 82 22.73 -27.58 20.00
C VAL A 82 21.52 -28.49 20.25
N THR A 83 21.56 -29.19 21.38
CA THR A 83 20.49 -30.14 21.78
C THR A 83 19.73 -29.70 23.02
N GLN A 84 20.30 -28.81 23.84
CA GLN A 84 19.67 -28.36 25.08
C GLN A 84 19.96 -26.90 25.38
N LEU A 85 18.95 -26.19 25.89
CA LEU A 85 19.05 -24.82 26.35
C LEU A 85 18.52 -24.70 27.78
N SER A 86 19.19 -23.89 28.60
CA SER A 86 18.75 -23.59 29.95
C SER A 86 19.09 -22.16 30.32
N VAL A 87 18.12 -21.45 30.90
CA VAL A 87 18.32 -20.08 31.41
C VAL A 87 18.27 -20.14 32.92
N HIS A 88 19.35 -19.68 33.56
CA HIS A 88 19.43 -19.70 35.01
C HIS A 88 18.40 -18.71 35.64
N PRO A 89 17.49 -19.15 36.53
CA PRO A 89 16.36 -18.33 37.00
C PRO A 89 16.77 -17.01 37.69
N ARG A 90 17.84 -17.03 38.49
CA ARG A 90 18.31 -15.82 39.22
C ARG A 90 19.20 -14.91 38.37
N THR A 91 20.25 -15.44 37.77
CA THR A 91 21.23 -14.64 37.00
C THR A 91 20.76 -14.29 35.58
N GLY A 92 19.79 -15.02 35.01
CA GLY A 92 19.37 -14.86 33.61
C GLY A 92 20.39 -15.38 32.60
N GLN A 93 21.42 -16.10 33.04
CA GLN A 93 22.48 -16.58 32.17
C GLN A 93 22.04 -17.76 31.33
N LEU A 94 22.29 -17.69 30.02
CA LEU A 94 22.00 -18.75 29.06
C LEU A 94 23.14 -19.78 29.02
N TRP A 95 22.77 -21.04 29.18
CA TRP A 95 23.62 -22.23 29.05
C TRP A 95 23.16 -23.06 27.86
N VAL A 96 24.13 -23.53 27.08
CA VAL A 96 23.93 -24.23 25.82
C VAL A 96 24.63 -25.58 25.91
N GLY A 97 23.86 -26.65 25.79
CA GLY A 97 24.35 -28.03 25.73
C GLY A 97 24.40 -28.52 24.29
N HIS A 98 25.50 -29.18 23.95
CA HIS A 98 25.80 -29.64 22.60
C HIS A 98 25.79 -31.17 22.48
N TYR A 99 25.57 -31.68 21.27
CA TYR A 99 25.42 -33.11 21.02
C TYR A 99 26.65 -33.95 21.42
N GLN A 100 27.88 -33.48 21.14
CA GLN A 100 29.12 -34.20 21.49
C GLN A 100 29.57 -33.97 22.95
N GLY A 101 28.75 -33.32 23.78
CA GLY A 101 29.00 -33.12 25.21
C GLY A 101 29.73 -31.82 25.57
N GLY A 102 29.93 -30.92 24.62
CA GLY A 102 30.40 -29.56 24.89
C GLY A 102 29.35 -28.73 25.65
N ILE A 103 29.80 -27.79 26.50
CA ILE A 103 28.93 -26.81 27.16
C ILE A 103 29.41 -25.40 26.82
N SER A 104 28.50 -24.55 26.36
CA SER A 104 28.76 -23.11 26.15
C SER A 104 27.91 -22.24 27.05
N ARG A 105 28.43 -21.07 27.39
CA ARG A 105 27.76 -20.09 28.22
C ARG A 105 27.83 -18.72 27.59
N LEU A 106 26.71 -18.00 27.55
CA LEU A 106 26.68 -16.62 27.09
C LEU A 106 27.28 -15.68 28.16
N ASN A 107 28.24 -14.85 27.77
CA ASN A 107 28.80 -13.80 28.62
C ASN A 107 28.90 -12.48 27.83
N GLY A 108 27.97 -11.56 28.08
CA GLY A 108 27.83 -10.36 27.26
C GLY A 108 27.31 -10.71 25.86
N GLN A 109 28.09 -10.37 24.83
CA GLN A 109 27.77 -10.66 23.42
C GLN A 109 28.51 -11.86 22.83
N ARG A 110 29.39 -12.54 23.59
CA ARG A 110 30.18 -13.68 23.11
C ARG A 110 29.88 -14.95 23.89
N PHE A 111 29.97 -16.08 23.22
CA PHE A 111 29.88 -17.39 23.86
C PHE A 111 31.26 -17.83 24.35
N TRP A 112 31.27 -18.46 25.51
CA TRP A 112 32.47 -19.03 26.10
C TRP A 112 32.26 -20.52 26.30
N GLN A 113 33.25 -21.31 25.88
CA GLN A 113 33.29 -22.74 26.14
C GLN A 113 33.66 -22.98 27.60
N VAL A 114 32.86 -23.78 28.31
CA VAL A 114 33.06 -24.06 29.74
C VAL A 114 33.90 -25.32 29.94
N THR A 115 33.82 -26.28 29.02
CA THR A 115 34.65 -27.48 28.99
C THR A 115 35.96 -27.21 28.25
N ALA A 116 37.10 -27.34 28.95
CA ALA A 116 38.44 -27.22 28.37
C ALA A 116 38.81 -28.48 27.57
N ALA A 117 39.54 -28.28 26.47
CA ALA A 117 40.03 -29.31 25.55
C ALA A 117 41.11 -30.27 26.13
N ALA A 118 41.05 -30.61 27.41
CA ALA A 118 42.01 -31.50 28.07
C ALA A 118 41.30 -32.69 28.73
N LYS A 119 41.29 -33.83 28.02
CA LYS A 119 40.91 -35.17 28.51
C LYS A 119 39.58 -35.22 29.30
N ALA A 120 38.46 -34.92 28.66
CA ALA A 120 37.16 -35.34 29.18
C ALA A 120 36.79 -36.67 28.50
N VAL A 121 36.77 -37.75 29.30
CA VAL A 121 36.00 -38.96 28.98
C VAL A 121 34.63 -38.48 28.49
N PRO A 122 34.13 -38.95 27.32
CA PRO A 122 32.81 -38.53 26.87
C PRO A 122 31.86 -38.88 28.01
N LEU A 123 31.19 -37.86 28.57
CA LEU A 123 30.01 -38.04 29.38
C LEU A 123 28.94 -38.60 28.44
N ARG A 124 29.09 -39.86 28.05
CA ARG A 124 27.97 -40.69 27.62
C ARG A 124 27.12 -40.82 28.88
N PRO A 125 25.90 -40.25 28.95
CA PRO A 125 24.90 -40.93 29.76
C PRO A 125 24.93 -42.40 29.32
N HIS A 126 24.99 -43.34 30.27
CA HIS A 126 25.24 -44.75 29.98
C HIS A 126 24.22 -45.39 29.01
N ASN A 127 23.16 -44.67 28.66
CA ASN A 127 22.37 -44.87 27.44
C ASN A 127 22.48 -43.59 26.60
N GLY A 128 23.13 -43.66 25.44
CA GLY A 128 23.35 -42.50 24.56
C GLY A 128 22.05 -41.76 24.28
N ILE A 129 22.09 -40.43 24.28
CA ILE A 129 20.99 -39.62 23.75
C ILE A 129 20.98 -39.89 22.23
N MET A 130 20.09 -40.79 21.80
CA MET A 130 19.88 -41.04 20.38
C MET A 130 19.38 -39.76 19.70
N PRO A 131 19.82 -39.46 18.47
CA PRO A 131 19.18 -38.47 17.62
C PRO A 131 17.66 -38.75 17.58
N PRO A 132 16.78 -37.76 17.83
CA PRO A 132 15.33 -37.98 17.87
C PRO A 132 14.76 -38.63 16.59
N ASP A 133 15.43 -38.40 15.46
CA ASP A 133 15.19 -38.98 14.14
C ASP A 133 15.40 -40.50 14.09
N THR A 134 16.29 -41.06 14.93
CA THR A 134 16.47 -42.52 15.07
C THR A 134 15.51 -43.15 16.07
N ALA A 135 15.19 -42.45 17.17
CA ALA A 135 14.30 -42.95 18.21
C ALA A 135 12.83 -43.11 17.74
N PHE A 136 12.37 -42.25 16.82
CA PHE A 136 11.01 -42.33 16.27
C PHE A 136 10.82 -43.53 15.31
N ARG A 137 11.89 -43.94 14.60
CA ARG A 137 11.86 -45.07 13.66
C ARG A 137 11.81 -46.44 14.34
N GLU A 138 12.45 -46.59 15.50
CA GLU A 138 12.55 -47.89 16.17
C GLU A 138 11.40 -48.20 17.15
N TYR A 139 10.78 -47.20 17.79
CA TYR A 139 9.88 -47.45 18.93
C TYR A 139 8.44 -46.92 18.79
N GLY A 140 8.11 -46.22 17.70
CA GLY A 140 6.73 -45.78 17.43
C GLY A 140 6.10 -44.86 18.49
N LYS A 141 6.90 -44.32 19.42
CA LYS A 141 6.51 -43.36 20.46
C LYS A 141 7.58 -42.25 20.56
N PRO A 142 7.20 -40.98 20.70
CA PRO A 142 8.17 -39.89 20.88
C PRO A 142 9.02 -40.12 22.14
N PRO A 143 10.31 -39.77 22.16
CA PRO A 143 11.25 -40.24 23.19
C PRO A 143 11.09 -39.57 24.56
N TYR A 144 10.18 -38.60 24.67
CA TYR A 144 9.87 -37.89 25.90
C TYR A 144 8.37 -37.67 25.94
N SER A 145 7.70 -37.98 27.05
CA SER A 145 6.45 -37.28 27.35
C SER A 145 6.85 -35.81 27.45
N LEU A 146 6.44 -34.98 26.48
CA LEU A 146 6.55 -33.53 26.60
C LEU A 146 6.01 -33.19 27.99
N ALA A 147 6.86 -32.75 28.90
CA ALA A 147 6.42 -32.29 30.21
C ALA A 147 5.62 -31.02 29.93
N GLU A 148 4.30 -31.19 29.84
CA GLU A 148 3.36 -30.09 29.68
C GLU A 148 3.60 -29.11 30.83
N PRO A 149 3.68 -27.79 30.56
CA PRO A 149 3.87 -26.80 31.61
C PRO A 149 2.84 -27.01 32.74
N PRO A 150 3.19 -26.78 34.03
CA PRO A 150 2.21 -26.89 35.12
C PRO A 150 0.99 -26.00 34.84
N GLY A 151 -0.21 -26.58 34.82
CA GLY A 151 -1.46 -25.88 34.47
C GLY A 151 -1.85 -25.94 32.98
N PHE A 152 -1.06 -26.59 32.14
CA PHE A 152 -1.40 -26.88 30.74
C PHE A 152 -2.29 -28.14 30.70
N GLU A 153 -3.61 -27.98 30.83
CA GLU A 153 -4.57 -29.00 30.40
C GLU A 153 -5.10 -28.60 29.03
N PRO A 154 -4.49 -29.06 27.93
CA PRO A 154 -5.07 -28.84 26.64
C PRO A 154 -6.30 -29.75 26.56
N SER A 155 -7.48 -29.15 26.57
CA SER A 155 -8.70 -29.82 26.12
C SER A 155 -8.59 -30.35 24.67
N PHE A 156 -7.51 -30.01 23.96
CA PHE A 156 -7.06 -30.49 22.65
C PHE A 156 -5.55 -30.82 22.65
N GLY A 157 -5.14 -32.08 22.79
CA GLY A 157 -3.70 -32.44 22.76
C GLY A 157 -2.95 -31.87 21.55
N LEU A 158 -1.66 -31.56 21.71
CA LEU A 158 -0.79 -30.88 20.70
C LEU A 158 -0.88 -31.47 19.28
N HIS A 159 -1.16 -32.77 19.16
CA HIS A 159 -1.35 -33.50 17.91
C HIS A 159 -2.59 -33.08 17.09
N HIS A 160 -3.58 -32.43 17.72
CA HIS A 160 -4.73 -31.84 17.04
C HIS A 160 -4.49 -30.40 16.57
N LEU A 161 -3.42 -29.78 17.07
CA LEU A 161 -3.05 -28.38 16.83
C LEU A 161 -2.23 -28.23 15.55
N LEU A 162 -1.30 -29.17 15.34
CA LEU A 162 -0.39 -29.19 14.21
C LEU A 162 -0.94 -30.05 13.05
N PRO A 163 -0.47 -29.82 11.81
CA PRO A 163 -0.80 -30.69 10.68
C PRO A 163 -0.52 -32.19 10.97
N PRO A 164 -1.28 -33.12 10.35
CA PRO A 164 -0.99 -34.54 10.46
C PRO A 164 0.45 -34.85 10.03
N GLY A 165 1.18 -35.62 10.84
CA GLY A 165 2.59 -35.97 10.58
C GLY A 165 3.62 -34.98 11.14
N THR A 166 3.20 -33.86 11.72
CA THR A 166 4.11 -32.99 12.48
C THR A 166 4.54 -33.67 13.78
N VAL A 167 5.85 -33.76 14.02
CA VAL A 167 6.42 -34.33 15.25
C VAL A 167 6.95 -33.19 16.14
N PRO A 168 6.21 -32.78 17.19
CA PRO A 168 6.70 -31.80 18.15
C PRO A 168 7.85 -32.40 18.98
N GLN A 169 8.92 -31.64 19.13
CA GLN A 169 10.14 -32.02 19.87
C GLN A 169 10.26 -31.27 21.19
N CYS A 170 9.95 -29.98 21.19
CA CYS A 170 10.03 -29.13 22.37
C CYS A 170 8.93 -28.05 22.35
N VAL A 171 8.54 -27.56 23.52
CA VAL A 171 7.50 -26.56 23.69
C VAL A 171 7.95 -25.54 24.72
N LEU A 172 7.63 -24.26 24.50
CA LEU A 172 7.94 -23.15 25.40
C LEU A 172 6.75 -22.19 25.48
N LEU A 173 6.30 -21.87 26.68
CA LEU A 173 5.39 -20.76 26.92
C LEU A 173 6.23 -19.50 27.20
N ASP A 174 6.07 -18.45 26.40
CA ASP A 174 6.82 -17.21 26.58
C ASP A 174 6.18 -16.26 27.61
N GLN A 175 6.89 -15.19 27.95
CA GLN A 175 6.45 -14.14 28.88
C GLN A 175 5.22 -13.34 28.39
N GLU A 176 4.89 -13.43 27.10
CA GLU A 176 3.73 -12.77 26.49
C GLU A 176 2.59 -13.78 26.21
N HIS A 177 2.65 -14.96 26.83
CA HIS A 177 1.67 -16.05 26.78
C HIS A 177 1.49 -16.75 25.40
N ASN A 178 2.41 -16.56 24.45
CA ASN A 178 2.45 -17.36 23.23
C ASN A 178 3.07 -18.73 23.50
N LEU A 179 2.53 -19.76 22.85
CA LEU A 179 3.11 -21.09 22.88
C LEU A 179 3.97 -21.32 21.64
N TRP A 180 5.25 -21.57 21.86
CA TRP A 180 6.22 -21.90 20.84
C TRP A 180 6.44 -23.42 20.80
N ILE A 181 6.40 -24.01 19.61
CA ILE A 181 6.52 -25.45 19.39
C ILE A 181 7.62 -25.70 18.36
N GLY A 182 8.72 -26.30 18.80
CA GLY A 182 9.78 -26.78 17.92
C GLY A 182 9.44 -28.16 17.37
N THR A 183 9.70 -28.40 16.08
CA THR A 183 9.36 -29.66 15.41
C THR A 183 10.57 -30.33 14.77
N ALA A 184 10.45 -31.62 14.48
CA ALA A 184 11.44 -32.36 13.69
C ALA A 184 11.18 -32.15 12.18
N GLY A 185 11.73 -31.08 11.61
CA GLY A 185 11.79 -30.89 10.15
C GLY A 185 10.67 -30.02 9.56
N GLN A 186 9.79 -29.45 10.38
CA GLN A 186 8.77 -28.48 9.94
C GLN A 186 8.94 -27.10 10.58
N GLY A 187 10.12 -26.82 11.12
CA GLY A 187 10.49 -25.55 11.71
C GLY A 187 9.84 -25.28 13.05
N LEU A 188 9.63 -24.00 13.31
CA LEU A 188 9.11 -23.48 14.56
C LEU A 188 7.69 -22.97 14.37
N TRP A 189 6.81 -23.27 15.32
CA TRP A 189 5.42 -22.83 15.28
C TRP A 189 5.10 -21.95 16.49
N ARG A 190 4.39 -20.85 16.29
CA ARG A 190 3.86 -19.99 17.37
C ARG A 190 2.35 -20.04 17.36
N TRP A 191 1.76 -20.35 18.51
CA TRP A 191 0.32 -20.26 18.76
C TRP A 191 0.03 -19.07 19.69
N SER A 192 -0.67 -18.08 19.14
CA SER A 192 -1.10 -16.85 19.82
C SER A 192 -2.62 -16.86 20.07
N ASP A 193 -3.11 -16.03 21.01
CA ASP A 193 -4.54 -15.99 21.43
C ASP A 193 -5.11 -17.40 21.67
N ARG A 194 -4.50 -18.16 22.59
CA ARG A 194 -4.79 -19.59 22.80
C ARG A 194 -6.21 -19.86 23.32
N HIS A 195 -6.87 -18.85 23.86
CA HIS A 195 -8.27 -18.87 24.28
C HIS A 195 -9.25 -18.70 23.12
N VAL A 196 -8.77 -18.36 21.91
CA VAL A 196 -9.58 -18.18 20.70
C VAL A 196 -9.47 -19.42 19.81
N THR A 197 -10.61 -19.96 19.38
CA THR A 197 -10.67 -21.10 18.45
C THR A 197 -11.69 -20.84 17.36
N PHE A 198 -11.35 -21.13 16.11
CA PHE A 198 -12.24 -20.95 14.97
C PHE A 198 -12.77 -22.28 14.44
N TYR A 199 -14.09 -22.36 14.26
CA TYR A 199 -14.81 -23.52 13.74
C TYR A 199 -15.40 -23.16 12.37
N PRO A 200 -14.77 -23.58 11.24
CA PRO A 200 -15.31 -23.34 9.92
C PRO A 200 -16.60 -24.16 9.71
N ILE A 201 -17.61 -23.56 9.09
CA ILE A 201 -18.90 -24.21 8.84
C ILE A 201 -18.97 -24.56 7.35
N SER A 202 -18.40 -25.71 6.97
CA SER A 202 -18.24 -26.10 5.56
C SER A 202 -19.43 -26.84 4.94
N ALA A 203 -20.48 -27.20 5.70
CA ALA A 203 -21.57 -28.07 5.21
C ALA A 203 -22.99 -27.53 5.38
N ALA A 204 -23.25 -26.61 6.33
CA ALA A 204 -24.61 -26.18 6.69
C ALA A 204 -25.08 -24.89 5.99
N GLY A 205 -24.18 -24.08 5.41
CA GLY A 205 -24.49 -22.71 4.95
C GLY A 205 -24.20 -21.67 6.04
N ASN A 206 -24.09 -20.39 5.65
CA ASN A 206 -23.74 -19.29 6.57
C ASN A 206 -24.77 -19.19 7.70
N ILE A 207 -24.31 -19.09 8.95
CA ILE A 207 -25.20 -18.83 10.07
C ILE A 207 -25.76 -17.41 9.94
N THR A 208 -27.06 -17.24 10.23
CA THR A 208 -27.76 -15.94 10.13
C THR A 208 -28.16 -15.38 11.49
N ALA A 209 -28.35 -16.22 12.52
CA ALA A 209 -28.72 -15.77 13.86
C ALA A 209 -28.24 -16.75 14.94
N LEU A 210 -28.00 -16.23 16.15
CA LEU A 210 -27.67 -16.96 17.36
C LEU A 210 -28.57 -16.50 18.52
N ALA A 211 -29.00 -17.41 19.37
CA ALA A 211 -29.72 -17.08 20.60
C ALA A 211 -29.23 -17.89 21.80
N SER A 212 -29.21 -17.23 22.97
CA SER A 212 -28.86 -17.80 24.27
C SER A 212 -30.07 -18.45 24.95
N GLY A 213 -29.82 -19.51 25.70
CA GLY A 213 -30.76 -20.21 26.56
C GLY A 213 -30.12 -21.49 27.08
N GLY A 214 -30.88 -22.35 27.77
CA GLY A 214 -30.40 -23.68 28.20
C GLY A 214 -29.75 -24.51 27.07
N TRP A 215 -29.97 -24.12 25.81
CA TRP A 215 -29.28 -24.58 24.61
C TRP A 215 -28.96 -23.38 23.70
N THR A 216 -27.78 -23.35 23.06
CA THR A 216 -27.46 -22.35 22.03
C THR A 216 -28.10 -22.77 20.72
N ILE A 217 -28.96 -21.92 20.16
CA ILE A 217 -29.67 -22.19 18.89
C ILE A 217 -29.06 -21.30 17.82
N ALA A 218 -28.65 -21.92 16.72
CA ALA A 218 -28.17 -21.25 15.53
C ALA A 218 -29.11 -21.54 14.35
N SER A 219 -29.19 -20.61 13.41
CA SER A 219 -29.84 -20.86 12.12
C SER A 219 -28.95 -20.50 10.94
N ASN A 220 -29.15 -21.14 9.79
CA ASN A 220 -28.39 -20.86 8.58
C ASN A 220 -29.24 -20.27 7.45
N THR A 221 -28.57 -19.88 6.35
CA THR A 221 -29.22 -19.38 5.12
C THR A 221 -30.18 -20.38 4.48
N LYS A 222 -30.07 -21.68 4.80
CA LYS A 222 -31.02 -22.73 4.38
C LYS A 222 -32.22 -22.86 5.33
N ALA A 223 -32.38 -21.92 6.26
CA ALA A 223 -33.42 -21.87 7.26
C ALA A 223 -33.45 -23.09 8.20
N GLN A 224 -32.32 -23.79 8.37
CA GLN A 224 -32.22 -24.91 9.31
C GLN A 224 -31.90 -24.37 10.70
N LEU A 225 -32.60 -24.84 11.73
CA LEU A 225 -32.25 -24.61 13.13
C LEU A 225 -31.41 -25.78 13.64
N PHE A 226 -30.31 -25.47 14.32
CA PHE A 226 -29.48 -26.47 14.96
C PHE A 226 -28.99 -25.99 16.32
N GLY A 227 -28.93 -26.94 17.26
CA GLY A 227 -28.28 -26.71 18.54
C GLY A 227 -26.76 -26.74 18.38
N LEU A 228 -26.07 -25.83 19.08
CA LEU A 228 -24.62 -25.84 19.24
C LEU A 228 -24.30 -26.41 20.63
N ARG A 229 -23.73 -27.63 20.66
CA ARG A 229 -23.20 -28.23 21.89
C ARG A 229 -21.84 -28.86 21.62
N LEU A 230 -20.81 -28.43 22.33
CA LEU A 230 -19.54 -29.16 22.34
C LEU A 230 -19.63 -30.35 23.28
N ARG A 231 -19.11 -31.49 22.82
CA ARG A 231 -18.75 -32.61 23.70
C ARG A 231 -17.24 -32.59 23.89
N LEU A 232 -16.78 -32.82 25.11
CA LEU A 232 -15.38 -33.08 25.42
C LEU A 232 -14.78 -34.08 24.41
N GLY A 233 -13.63 -33.72 23.82
CA GLY A 233 -12.91 -34.56 22.86
C GLY A 233 -13.39 -34.51 21.40
N LYS A 234 -14.37 -33.65 21.04
CA LYS A 234 -14.76 -33.44 19.64
C LYS A 234 -14.30 -32.08 19.09
N SER A 235 -13.78 -32.10 17.86
CA SER A 235 -13.25 -30.93 17.13
C SER A 235 -14.31 -30.01 16.53
N SER A 236 -15.59 -30.36 16.60
CA SER A 236 -16.70 -29.55 16.10
C SER A 236 -17.91 -29.64 17.04
N PRO A 237 -18.73 -28.58 17.16
CA PRO A 237 -19.99 -28.66 17.87
C PRO A 237 -20.88 -29.75 17.26
N VAL A 238 -21.52 -30.54 18.12
CA VAL A 238 -22.49 -31.57 17.71
C VAL A 238 -23.76 -30.85 17.28
N THR A 239 -24.08 -30.94 15.99
CA THR A 239 -25.32 -30.43 15.41
C THR A 239 -26.40 -31.50 15.51
N TRP A 240 -27.57 -31.15 16.03
CA TRP A 240 -28.80 -31.90 15.74
C TRP A 240 -29.74 -30.98 14.96
N THR A 241 -30.33 -31.52 13.89
CA THR A 241 -31.35 -30.85 13.10
C THR A 241 -32.70 -31.12 13.73
N GLU A 242 -33.28 -30.14 14.42
CA GLU A 242 -34.59 -30.30 15.04
C GLU A 242 -35.72 -29.78 14.15
N ASN A 243 -35.52 -28.69 13.39
CA ASN A 243 -36.56 -28.11 12.53
C ASN A 243 -35.96 -27.32 11.36
N ARG A 244 -36.60 -27.39 10.18
CA ARG A 244 -36.33 -26.50 9.04
C ARG A 244 -37.44 -25.46 8.98
N LEU A 245 -37.08 -24.20 9.17
CA LEU A 245 -37.95 -23.05 8.97
C LEU A 245 -38.19 -22.84 7.48
N GLN A 246 -39.28 -22.14 7.15
CA GLN A 246 -39.60 -21.77 5.78
C GLN A 246 -38.70 -20.64 5.26
N TYR A 247 -38.26 -19.76 6.16
CA TYR A 247 -37.44 -18.58 5.86
C TYR A 247 -36.26 -18.49 6.83
N ALA A 248 -35.13 -17.97 6.35
CA ALA A 248 -33.95 -17.77 7.18
C ALA A 248 -34.22 -16.64 8.20
N PRO A 249 -33.88 -16.83 9.48
CA PRO A 249 -34.16 -15.84 10.50
C PRO A 249 -33.12 -14.72 10.50
N SER A 250 -33.59 -13.49 10.75
CA SER A 250 -32.77 -12.30 10.99
C SER A 250 -32.48 -12.08 12.48
N VAL A 251 -33.41 -12.42 13.37
CA VAL A 251 -33.26 -12.30 14.82
C VAL A 251 -34.00 -13.43 15.54
N ILE A 252 -33.45 -13.93 16.65
CA ILE A 252 -34.07 -14.99 17.47
C ILE A 252 -34.10 -14.54 18.93
N LEU A 253 -35.23 -14.71 19.59
CA LEU A 253 -35.40 -14.42 21.02
C LEU A 253 -36.06 -15.60 21.74
N ASN A 254 -35.43 -16.08 22.81
CA ASN A 254 -36.03 -17.05 23.72
C ASN A 254 -36.84 -16.32 24.79
N THR A 255 -38.06 -16.76 25.06
CA THR A 255 -38.94 -16.15 26.07
C THR A 255 -39.56 -17.21 26.99
N PRO A 256 -39.64 -16.96 28.32
CA PRO A 256 -38.80 -16.00 29.04
C PRO A 256 -37.32 -16.38 28.90
N ASP A 257 -36.47 -15.39 28.62
CA ASP A 257 -35.03 -15.56 28.68
C ASP A 257 -34.57 -15.78 30.13
N ASP A 258 -33.33 -16.23 30.32
CA ASP A 258 -32.81 -16.55 31.66
C ASP A 258 -32.80 -15.32 32.60
N ARG A 259 -32.79 -14.10 32.06
CA ARG A 259 -32.86 -12.83 32.82
C ARG A 259 -34.26 -12.46 33.27
N SER A 260 -35.27 -12.66 32.43
CA SER A 260 -36.66 -12.35 32.76
C SER A 260 -37.33 -13.46 33.57
N LEU A 261 -36.83 -14.69 33.50
CA LEU A 261 -37.39 -15.84 34.22
C LEU A 261 -37.49 -15.65 35.76
N PRO A 262 -36.49 -15.11 36.48
CA PRO A 262 -36.62 -14.76 37.90
C PRO A 262 -37.69 -13.71 38.20
N ILE A 263 -37.91 -12.75 37.29
CA ILE A 263 -38.93 -11.69 37.43
C ILE A 263 -40.32 -12.32 37.28
N PHE A 264 -40.50 -13.19 36.28
CA PHE A 264 -41.77 -13.87 36.04
C PHE A 264 -42.12 -14.84 37.16
N THR A 265 -41.16 -15.65 37.64
CA THR A 265 -41.38 -16.62 38.73
C THR A 265 -41.73 -15.97 40.07
N LYS A 266 -41.25 -14.73 40.33
CA LYS A 266 -41.62 -13.97 41.53
C LYS A 266 -42.93 -13.18 41.41
N ARG A 267 -43.26 -12.67 40.22
CA ARG A 267 -44.36 -11.70 40.02
C ARG A 267 -45.66 -12.32 39.48
N TYR A 268 -45.60 -13.48 38.83
CA TYR A 268 -46.75 -14.16 38.24
C TYR A 268 -46.72 -15.68 38.57
N PRO A 269 -47.71 -16.23 39.28
CA PRO A 269 -47.71 -17.65 39.71
C PRO A 269 -47.90 -18.66 38.57
N LYS A 270 -48.31 -18.21 37.37
CA LYS A 270 -48.34 -19.03 36.15
C LYS A 270 -47.14 -18.64 35.28
N THR A 271 -46.14 -19.50 35.21
CA THR A 271 -44.96 -19.30 34.35
C THR A 271 -45.42 -19.09 32.90
N PRO A 272 -44.99 -18.01 32.21
CA PRO A 272 -45.30 -17.85 30.80
C PRO A 272 -44.80 -19.04 29.99
N ALA A 273 -45.57 -19.47 28.98
CA ALA A 273 -45.20 -20.58 28.12
C ALA A 273 -43.86 -20.29 27.43
N ARG A 274 -42.91 -21.22 27.54
CA ARG A 274 -41.61 -21.07 26.87
C ARG A 274 -41.81 -21.10 25.36
N ALA A 275 -41.26 -20.12 24.67
CA ALA A 275 -41.33 -20.03 23.21
C ALA A 275 -40.07 -19.40 22.63
N ILE A 276 -39.71 -19.86 21.43
CA ILE A 276 -38.69 -19.23 20.58
C ILE A 276 -39.43 -18.33 19.59
N TRP A 277 -39.07 -17.06 19.58
CA TRP A 277 -39.53 -16.09 18.60
C TRP A 277 -38.47 -15.88 17.55
N VAL A 278 -38.92 -15.86 16.30
CA VAL A 278 -38.05 -15.81 15.13
C VAL A 278 -38.51 -14.69 14.23
N GLY A 279 -37.74 -13.60 14.17
CA GLY A 279 -37.92 -12.54 13.20
C GLY A 279 -37.25 -12.91 11.87
N THR A 280 -37.84 -12.49 10.76
CA THR A 280 -37.33 -12.73 9.42
C THR A 280 -37.22 -11.41 8.65
N ALA A 281 -36.33 -11.40 7.65
CA ALA A 281 -36.26 -10.29 6.70
C ALA A 281 -37.41 -10.42 5.68
N GLY A 282 -38.45 -9.60 5.84
CA GLY A 282 -39.57 -9.48 4.91
C GLY A 282 -40.65 -10.55 5.00
N HIS A 283 -40.63 -11.42 6.02
CA HIS A 283 -41.61 -12.50 6.19
C HIS A 283 -42.20 -12.55 7.62
N GLY A 284 -42.12 -11.43 8.35
CA GLY A 284 -42.76 -11.26 9.64
C GLY A 284 -42.12 -12.04 10.80
N LEU A 285 -42.92 -12.21 11.85
CA LEU A 285 -42.55 -12.85 13.11
C LEU A 285 -43.16 -14.24 13.23
N TRP A 286 -42.35 -15.21 13.61
CA TRP A 286 -42.72 -16.61 13.77
C TRP A 286 -42.53 -17.06 15.21
N GLN A 287 -43.41 -17.97 15.66
CA GLN A 287 -43.35 -18.54 17.01
C GLN A 287 -43.15 -20.06 16.95
N ILE A 288 -42.26 -20.57 17.80
CA ILE A 288 -42.02 -21.99 18.02
C ILE A 288 -42.28 -22.29 19.51
N PRO A 289 -43.35 -23.02 19.87
CA PRO A 289 -43.65 -23.35 21.27
C PRO A 289 -42.67 -24.39 21.83
N ILE A 290 -42.36 -24.29 23.14
CA ILE A 290 -41.52 -25.25 23.89
C ILE A 290 -42.35 -25.84 25.06
N PRO A 291 -42.45 -27.17 25.21
CA PRO A 291 -41.81 -28.21 24.41
C PRO A 291 -42.52 -28.41 23.05
N ALA A 292 -41.73 -28.48 21.99
CA ALA A 292 -42.21 -28.78 20.65
C ALA A 292 -42.48 -30.29 20.50
N PRO A 293 -43.66 -30.76 20.05
CA PRO A 293 -43.80 -32.14 19.57
C PRO A 293 -42.77 -32.41 18.45
N LYS A 294 -42.26 -33.65 18.33
CA LYS A 294 -41.37 -34.06 17.22
C LYS A 294 -42.04 -33.65 15.90
N ALA A 295 -41.51 -32.62 15.21
CA ALA A 295 -42.06 -31.93 14.03
C ALA A 295 -43.04 -30.73 14.25
N ALA A 296 -42.94 -29.99 15.35
CA ALA A 296 -43.67 -28.72 15.50
C ALA A 296 -43.24 -27.70 14.42
N LYS A 297 -44.18 -27.31 13.55
CA LYS A 297 -43.96 -26.26 12.55
C LYS A 297 -43.99 -24.87 13.21
N ALA A 298 -43.11 -23.98 12.78
CA ALA A 298 -43.17 -22.58 13.16
C ALA A 298 -44.47 -21.95 12.63
N ASN A 299 -45.19 -21.22 13.49
CA ASN A 299 -46.45 -20.57 13.11
C ASN A 299 -46.22 -19.06 12.90
N PRO A 300 -46.71 -18.49 11.80
CA PRO A 300 -46.64 -17.05 11.59
C PRO A 300 -47.59 -16.33 12.56
N THR A 301 -47.15 -15.20 13.09
CA THR A 301 -47.94 -14.39 14.03
C THR A 301 -48.98 -13.59 13.27
N ARG A 302 -50.21 -14.12 13.14
CA ARG A 302 -51.31 -13.51 12.36
C ARG A 302 -51.78 -12.11 12.79
N ARG A 303 -51.26 -11.59 13.91
CA ARG A 303 -51.62 -10.28 14.48
C ARG A 303 -50.73 -9.14 13.97
N LEU A 304 -49.70 -9.48 13.19
CA LEU A 304 -48.76 -8.56 12.60
C LEU A 304 -48.84 -8.70 11.07
N PRO A 305 -48.49 -7.65 10.32
CA PRO A 305 -48.35 -7.75 8.87
C PRO A 305 -47.36 -8.87 8.48
N PRO A 306 -47.68 -9.67 7.44
CA PRO A 306 -46.90 -10.85 7.07
C PRO A 306 -45.55 -10.52 6.41
N ASP A 307 -45.37 -9.30 5.92
CA ASP A 307 -44.24 -8.80 5.15
C ASP A 307 -43.26 -7.94 5.98
N LEU A 308 -43.42 -7.92 7.31
CA LEU A 308 -42.52 -7.16 8.17
C LEU A 308 -41.08 -7.66 8.07
N SER A 309 -40.15 -6.72 7.94
CA SER A 309 -38.73 -6.95 8.12
C SER A 309 -38.34 -6.69 9.58
N VAL A 310 -38.24 -7.78 10.34
CA VAL A 310 -37.97 -7.74 11.78
C VAL A 310 -36.47 -7.63 12.02
N THR A 311 -36.06 -6.60 12.76
CA THR A 311 -34.65 -6.25 13.01
C THR A 311 -34.23 -6.47 14.46
N ALA A 312 -35.14 -6.30 15.42
CA ALA A 312 -34.88 -6.43 16.85
C ALA A 312 -36.08 -7.00 17.60
N LEU A 313 -35.83 -7.74 18.68
CA LEU A 313 -36.86 -8.29 19.56
C LEU A 313 -36.45 -8.08 21.03
N ALA A 314 -37.41 -7.71 21.87
CA ALA A 314 -37.21 -7.62 23.32
C ALA A 314 -38.48 -8.04 24.06
N GLN A 315 -38.34 -8.75 25.18
CA GLN A 315 -39.47 -9.06 26.06
C GLN A 315 -39.52 -8.07 27.22
N HIS A 316 -40.67 -7.43 27.39
CA HIS A 316 -40.92 -6.55 28.53
C HIS A 316 -41.21 -7.38 29.80
N PRO A 317 -40.84 -6.91 31.01
CA PRO A 317 -41.07 -7.63 32.28
C PRO A 317 -42.53 -8.00 32.61
N ASN A 318 -43.51 -7.42 31.91
CA ASN A 318 -44.94 -7.77 32.05
C ASN A 318 -45.38 -8.91 31.11
N GLY A 319 -44.48 -9.44 30.28
CA GLY A 319 -44.76 -10.50 29.30
C GLY A 319 -44.97 -10.00 27.87
N ASP A 320 -45.18 -8.70 27.66
CA ASP A 320 -45.38 -8.15 26.31
C ASP A 320 -44.12 -8.29 25.47
N LEU A 321 -44.31 -8.60 24.19
CA LEU A 321 -43.22 -8.71 23.23
C LEU A 321 -43.13 -7.42 22.41
N TRP A 322 -41.94 -6.82 22.35
CA TRP A 322 -41.63 -5.66 21.53
C TRP A 322 -40.84 -6.09 20.30
N ILE A 323 -41.25 -5.58 19.15
CA ILE A 323 -40.74 -5.91 17.83
C ILE A 323 -40.28 -4.63 17.15
N GLY A 324 -39.00 -4.58 16.78
CA GLY A 324 -38.43 -3.52 15.97
C GLY A 324 -38.42 -3.93 14.51
N THR A 325 -38.68 -2.97 13.63
CA THR A 325 -38.70 -3.20 12.19
C THR A 325 -37.76 -2.26 11.45
N ALA A 326 -37.39 -2.65 10.22
CA ALA A 326 -36.48 -1.87 9.39
C ALA A 326 -37.07 -0.53 8.90
N LEU A 327 -38.38 -0.46 8.64
CA LEU A 327 -39.01 0.71 8.02
C LEU A 327 -40.37 1.10 8.62
N ASP A 328 -40.98 0.24 9.43
CA ASP A 328 -42.38 0.36 9.86
C ASP A 328 -42.50 0.65 11.36
N GLY A 329 -41.42 1.11 12.00
CA GLY A 329 -41.40 1.47 13.42
C GLY A 329 -41.41 0.26 14.36
N ALA A 330 -42.08 0.41 15.51
CA ALA A 330 -42.14 -0.59 16.56
C ALA A 330 -43.54 -1.18 16.70
N TYR A 331 -43.62 -2.48 16.96
CA TYR A 331 -44.84 -3.14 17.37
C TYR A 331 -44.71 -3.63 18.81
N ARG A 332 -45.79 -3.50 19.58
CA ARG A 332 -45.94 -4.15 20.88
C ARG A 332 -47.06 -5.16 20.79
N LEU A 333 -46.71 -6.42 21.00
CA LEU A 333 -47.63 -7.54 21.06
C LEU A 333 -47.92 -7.85 22.54
N PRO A 334 -49.14 -7.59 23.03
CA PRO A 334 -49.48 -7.86 24.43
C PRO A 334 -49.42 -9.36 24.76
N ALA A 335 -49.00 -9.70 25.98
CA ALA A 335 -49.02 -11.08 26.47
C ALA A 335 -50.45 -11.65 26.49
N ASP A 336 -51.41 -10.78 26.81
CA ASP A 336 -52.83 -11.07 26.74
C ASP A 336 -53.28 -11.14 25.28
N THR A 337 -53.55 -12.36 24.82
CA THR A 337 -53.99 -12.62 23.45
C THR A 337 -55.37 -12.02 23.15
N ALA A 338 -56.15 -11.53 24.11
CA ALA A 338 -57.38 -10.79 23.79
C ALA A 338 -57.11 -9.38 23.23
N ARG A 339 -55.92 -8.81 23.48
CA ARG A 339 -55.61 -7.42 23.09
C ARG A 339 -54.96 -7.35 21.70
N PRO A 340 -55.29 -6.32 20.89
CA PRO A 340 -54.65 -6.12 19.59
C PRO A 340 -53.19 -5.65 19.77
N ALA A 341 -52.38 -5.89 18.73
CA ALA A 341 -51.03 -5.35 18.67
C ALA A 341 -51.08 -3.81 18.57
N GLN A 342 -50.17 -3.13 19.26
CA GLN A 342 -50.02 -1.68 19.20
C GLN A 342 -48.87 -1.34 18.24
N HIS A 343 -49.07 -0.30 17.42
CA HIS A 343 -48.11 0.14 16.42
C HIS A 343 -47.64 1.56 16.72
N PHE A 344 -46.33 1.73 16.78
CA PHE A 344 -45.65 2.99 17.05
C PHE A 344 -44.83 3.39 15.84
N THR A 345 -45.07 4.61 15.35
CA THR A 345 -44.34 5.25 14.25
C THR A 345 -43.93 6.66 14.68
N THR A 346 -43.27 7.40 13.80
CA THR A 346 -42.98 8.83 13.98
C THR A 346 -44.23 9.66 14.26
N ALA A 347 -45.40 9.27 13.75
CA ALA A 347 -46.67 9.92 14.05
C ALA A 347 -47.10 9.75 15.52
N ASN A 348 -46.68 8.65 16.17
CA ASN A 348 -47.06 8.27 17.52
C ASN A 348 -45.92 8.46 18.55
N GLY A 349 -44.89 9.24 18.18
CA GLY A 349 -43.81 9.65 19.08
C GLY A 349 -42.50 8.87 18.99
N LEU A 350 -42.29 7.99 17.99
CA LEU A 350 -40.93 7.51 17.71
C LEU A 350 -40.07 8.59 17.05
N LEU A 351 -38.75 8.53 17.24
CA LEU A 351 -37.81 9.44 16.57
C LEU A 351 -37.60 9.08 15.08
N HIS A 352 -37.61 7.77 14.76
CA HIS A 352 -37.51 7.24 13.41
C HIS A 352 -38.30 5.92 13.32
N ASN A 353 -38.72 5.52 12.11
CA ASN A 353 -39.40 4.24 11.86
C ASN A 353 -38.43 3.07 11.62
N THR A 354 -37.12 3.31 11.74
CA THR A 354 -36.08 2.28 11.55
C THR A 354 -35.47 2.00 12.89
N ILE A 355 -35.66 0.78 13.37
CA ILE A 355 -35.25 0.35 14.69
C ILE A 355 -34.13 -0.67 14.53
N TYR A 356 -32.95 -0.37 15.09
CA TYR A 356 -31.80 -1.28 15.03
C TYR A 356 -31.68 -2.17 16.26
N ALA A 357 -31.99 -1.60 17.43
CA ALA A 357 -31.81 -2.28 18.70
C ALA A 357 -32.95 -1.96 19.66
N LEU A 358 -33.31 -2.95 20.47
CA LEU A 358 -34.33 -2.86 21.52
C LEU A 358 -33.82 -3.57 22.76
N THR A 359 -34.03 -2.98 23.94
CA THR A 359 -33.82 -3.69 25.20
C THR A 359 -34.82 -3.21 26.26
N ALA A 360 -35.16 -4.09 27.18
CA ALA A 360 -36.00 -3.75 28.33
C ALA A 360 -35.11 -3.42 29.52
N ASP A 361 -35.48 -2.42 30.31
CA ASP A 361 -34.86 -2.15 31.60
C ASP A 361 -35.66 -2.80 32.76
N PRO A 362 -35.02 -3.08 33.91
CA PRO A 362 -35.70 -3.64 35.09
C PRO A 362 -36.84 -2.78 35.65
N ASN A 363 -36.86 -1.48 35.35
CA ASN A 363 -37.87 -0.52 35.82
C ASN A 363 -39.12 -0.47 34.91
N GLY A 364 -39.18 -1.32 33.88
CA GLY A 364 -40.31 -1.40 32.95
C GLY A 364 -40.26 -0.36 31.81
N GLY A 365 -39.07 0.17 31.51
CA GLY A 365 -38.81 0.96 30.31
C GLY A 365 -38.38 0.09 29.14
N ILE A 366 -38.74 0.49 27.91
CA ILE A 366 -38.19 -0.09 26.67
C ILE A 366 -37.31 0.95 26.00
N TRP A 367 -36.03 0.64 25.89
CA TRP A 367 -35.04 1.45 25.20
C TRP A 367 -35.00 1.06 23.73
N ILE A 368 -35.07 2.07 22.86
CA ILE A 368 -35.19 1.94 21.41
C ILE A 368 -34.08 2.75 20.76
N GLY A 369 -33.22 2.07 20.00
CA GLY A 369 -32.22 2.69 19.14
C GLY A 369 -32.77 2.92 17.74
N THR A 370 -32.82 4.17 17.31
CA THR A 370 -33.36 4.60 16.02
C THR A 370 -32.27 5.22 15.13
N HIS A 371 -32.37 5.02 13.81
CA HIS A 371 -31.43 5.57 12.82
C HIS A 371 -31.25 7.09 12.96
N ASP A 372 -29.99 7.59 12.93
CA ASP A 372 -29.61 9.00 12.81
C ASP A 372 -30.21 10.01 13.81
N THR A 373 -30.83 9.56 14.91
CA THR A 373 -31.70 10.44 15.73
C THR A 373 -31.43 10.40 17.22
N GLY A 374 -31.11 9.24 17.80
CA GLY A 374 -30.82 9.07 19.23
C GLY A 374 -31.55 7.89 19.87
N LEU A 375 -31.75 7.97 21.19
CA LEU A 375 -32.43 6.93 21.97
C LEU A 375 -33.84 7.39 22.37
N ALA A 376 -34.83 6.55 22.11
CA ALA A 376 -36.18 6.71 22.63
C ALA A 376 -36.44 5.69 23.74
N VAL A 377 -36.99 6.13 24.87
CA VAL A 377 -37.36 5.28 26.00
C VAL A 377 -38.86 5.33 26.17
N TRP A 378 -39.53 4.20 25.98
CA TRP A 378 -40.94 4.07 26.29
C TRP A 378 -41.11 3.70 27.75
N HIS A 379 -41.79 4.54 28.53
CA HIS A 379 -42.07 4.28 29.94
C HIS A 379 -43.47 4.78 30.30
N ASN A 380 -44.28 3.93 30.96
CA ASN A 380 -45.64 4.27 31.41
C ASN A 380 -46.54 4.91 30.32
N GLY A 381 -46.45 4.40 29.08
CA GLY A 381 -47.29 4.86 27.97
C GLY A 381 -46.83 6.16 27.29
N ARG A 382 -45.66 6.71 27.65
CA ARG A 382 -45.08 7.90 27.03
C ARG A 382 -43.65 7.62 26.56
N PHE A 383 -43.21 8.33 25.51
CA PHE A 383 -41.82 8.33 25.06
C PHE A 383 -41.03 9.46 25.73
N GLN A 384 -39.84 9.12 26.20
CA GLN A 384 -38.79 10.05 26.63
C GLN A 384 -37.61 9.93 25.67
N TYR A 385 -36.89 11.02 25.41
CA TYR A 385 -35.85 11.06 24.39
C TYR A 385 -34.51 11.47 24.98
N HIS A 386 -33.46 10.72 24.66
CA HIS A 386 -32.07 11.09 24.91
C HIS A 386 -31.39 11.35 23.57
N ARG A 387 -31.11 12.63 23.28
CA ARG A 387 -30.36 13.04 22.09
C ARG A 387 -28.88 13.20 22.43
N PHE A 388 -28.03 12.68 21.57
CA PHE A 388 -26.58 12.88 21.69
C PHE A 388 -26.18 14.27 21.15
N PRO A 389 -25.05 14.85 21.59
CA PRO A 389 -24.55 16.15 21.10
C PRO A 389 -24.27 16.15 19.59
N LYS A 390 -24.13 17.37 18.99
CA LYS A 390 -24.02 17.63 17.54
C LYS A 390 -23.27 16.55 16.76
N GLY A 391 -23.96 15.89 15.84
CA GLY A 391 -23.40 14.90 14.90
C GLY A 391 -24.28 13.68 14.66
N GLY A 392 -25.22 13.37 15.56
CA GLY A 392 -25.94 12.09 15.53
C GLY A 392 -25.03 10.94 15.98
N ILE A 393 -25.59 9.93 16.64
CA ILE A 393 -24.87 8.70 16.95
C ILE A 393 -25.79 7.55 16.58
N ASP A 394 -25.33 6.71 15.65
CA ASP A 394 -26.05 5.50 15.27
C ASP A 394 -25.86 4.43 16.32
N VAL A 395 -26.98 4.08 16.96
CA VAL A 395 -27.05 3.04 17.97
C VAL A 395 -27.18 1.70 17.27
N SER A 396 -26.13 0.89 17.35
CA SER A 396 -26.06 -0.44 16.73
C SER A 396 -26.51 -1.55 17.68
N ALA A 397 -26.33 -1.37 18.99
CA ALA A 397 -26.64 -2.38 20.00
C ALA A 397 -27.15 -1.75 21.30
N LEU A 398 -28.09 -2.42 21.95
CA LEU A 398 -28.61 -2.05 23.26
C LEU A 398 -28.74 -3.28 24.13
N VAL A 399 -28.24 -3.20 25.37
CA VAL A 399 -28.44 -4.25 26.35
C VAL A 399 -28.46 -3.70 27.76
N THR A 400 -29.33 -4.26 28.60
CA THR A 400 -29.36 -3.95 30.04
C THR A 400 -28.69 -5.06 30.83
N ASP A 401 -27.89 -4.69 31.82
CA ASP A 401 -27.25 -5.63 32.74
C ASP A 401 -28.05 -5.85 34.04
N ASP A 402 -27.63 -6.83 34.84
CA ASP A 402 -28.25 -7.23 36.12
C ASP A 402 -28.27 -6.08 37.16
N ALA A 403 -27.40 -5.08 37.02
CA ALA A 403 -27.38 -3.90 37.89
C ALA A 403 -28.37 -2.80 37.43
N GLY A 404 -29.05 -3.00 36.29
CA GLY A 404 -29.97 -2.03 35.69
C GLY A 404 -29.27 -0.93 34.90
N ARG A 405 -27.99 -1.10 34.55
CA ARG A 405 -27.27 -0.19 33.65
C ARG A 405 -27.62 -0.53 32.21
N VAL A 406 -27.89 0.50 31.41
CA VAL A 406 -28.19 0.36 29.99
C VAL A 406 -26.94 0.66 29.19
N TRP A 407 -26.43 -0.36 28.50
CA TRP A 407 -25.25 -0.29 27.66
C TRP A 407 -25.65 -0.09 26.20
N ILE A 408 -24.97 0.85 25.55
CA ILE A 408 -25.30 1.35 24.22
C ILE A 408 -24.05 1.23 23.34
N GLY A 409 -24.10 0.36 22.35
CA GLY A 409 -23.08 0.22 21.32
C GLY A 409 -23.38 1.19 20.17
N THR A 410 -22.32 1.76 19.60
CA THR A 410 -22.46 2.79 18.56
C THR A 410 -21.56 2.52 17.36
N GLU A 411 -21.93 3.08 16.21
CA GLU A 411 -21.11 3.06 15.00
C GLU A 411 -20.14 4.24 14.97
N GLY A 412 -19.10 4.20 15.81
CA GLY A 412 -17.96 5.13 15.73
C GLY A 412 -17.77 6.06 16.92
N ALA A 413 -18.68 6.06 17.90
CA ALA A 413 -18.52 6.81 19.15
C ALA A 413 -18.15 5.92 20.36
N GLY A 414 -17.88 4.63 20.14
CA GLY A 414 -17.55 3.66 21.18
C GLY A 414 -18.79 3.08 21.87
N VAL A 415 -18.69 2.87 23.18
CA VAL A 415 -19.76 2.30 24.01
C VAL A 415 -20.18 3.32 25.08
N PHE A 416 -21.47 3.51 25.29
CA PHE A 416 -22.00 4.32 26.38
C PHE A 416 -22.65 3.44 27.43
N CYS A 417 -22.51 3.80 28.70
CA CYS A 417 -23.23 3.24 29.82
C CYS A 417 -24.13 4.32 30.41
N TYR A 418 -25.43 4.02 30.51
CA TYR A 418 -26.39 4.86 31.19
C TYR A 418 -26.76 4.26 32.55
N PHE A 419 -26.50 5.02 33.62
CA PHE A 419 -26.83 4.61 34.99
C PHE A 419 -27.13 5.83 35.85
N ASN A 420 -28.16 5.74 36.70
CA ASN A 420 -28.56 6.82 37.62
C ASN A 420 -28.72 8.19 36.95
N GLY A 421 -29.27 8.25 35.73
CA GLY A 421 -29.49 9.51 35.01
C GLY A 421 -28.27 10.08 34.29
N LYS A 422 -27.12 9.40 34.30
CA LYS A 422 -25.87 9.87 33.69
C LYS A 422 -25.37 8.93 32.60
N PHE A 423 -24.77 9.50 31.56
CA PHE A 423 -24.04 8.77 30.53
C PHE A 423 -22.54 8.78 30.82
N GLN A 424 -21.91 7.62 30.69
CA GLN A 424 -20.46 7.45 30.70
C GLN A 424 -20.05 6.85 29.36
N GLN A 425 -19.11 7.50 28.67
CA GLN A 425 -18.59 7.02 27.39
C GLN A 425 -17.28 6.25 27.59
N TYR A 426 -17.13 5.18 26.81
CA TYR A 426 -15.95 4.35 26.67
C TYR A 426 -15.49 4.38 25.21
N SER A 427 -14.28 4.87 25.00
CA SER A 427 -13.63 5.04 23.69
C SER A 427 -12.33 4.24 23.61
N THR A 428 -11.69 4.24 22.44
CA THR A 428 -10.43 3.53 22.20
C THR A 428 -9.30 3.90 23.18
N PRO A 429 -9.04 5.18 23.51
CA PRO A 429 -8.07 5.56 24.53
C PRO A 429 -8.36 5.02 25.94
N GLN A 430 -9.60 4.61 26.20
CA GLN A 430 -10.05 4.06 27.48
C GLN A 430 -10.07 2.51 27.49
N GLY A 431 -9.39 1.89 26.51
CA GLY A 431 -9.15 0.44 26.45
C GLY A 431 -10.11 -0.34 25.56
N LEU A 432 -11.06 0.33 24.90
CA LEU A 432 -11.91 -0.29 23.89
C LEU A 432 -11.07 -0.61 22.63
N ALA A 433 -11.21 -1.80 22.05
CA ALA A 433 -10.41 -2.19 20.88
C ALA A 433 -10.80 -1.44 19.60
N SER A 434 -12.04 -0.97 19.48
CA SER A 434 -12.52 -0.21 18.32
C SER A 434 -13.67 0.72 18.72
N PRO A 435 -13.80 1.91 18.11
CA PRO A 435 -14.93 2.79 18.36
C PRO A 435 -16.23 2.32 17.69
N TYR A 436 -16.18 1.29 16.82
CA TYR A 436 -17.34 0.69 16.18
C TYR A 436 -17.76 -0.57 16.94
N CYS A 437 -18.90 -0.53 17.63
CA CYS A 437 -19.48 -1.67 18.31
C CYS A 437 -20.62 -2.24 17.47
N TYR A 438 -20.66 -3.55 17.25
CA TYR A 438 -21.75 -4.23 16.53
C TYR A 438 -22.73 -4.94 17.46
N THR A 439 -22.23 -5.52 18.55
CA THR A 439 -23.09 -6.14 19.56
C THR A 439 -22.46 -6.07 20.94
N LEU A 440 -23.32 -6.03 21.95
CA LEU A 440 -22.96 -6.04 23.36
C LEU A 440 -23.57 -7.28 23.99
N LEU A 441 -22.74 -8.04 24.70
CA LEU A 441 -23.15 -9.27 25.35
C LEU A 441 -22.74 -9.21 26.82
N PRO A 442 -23.70 -9.06 27.75
CA PRO A 442 -23.41 -9.20 29.16
C PRO A 442 -23.43 -10.69 29.51
N VAL A 443 -22.44 -11.12 30.30
CA VAL A 443 -22.15 -12.51 30.58
C VAL A 443 -22.09 -12.75 32.08
N ARG A 444 -22.81 -13.78 32.51
CA ARG A 444 -22.83 -14.25 33.89
C ARG A 444 -22.31 -15.68 33.95
N TRP A 445 -21.32 -15.90 34.80
CA TRP A 445 -20.73 -17.23 35.01
C TRP A 445 -21.33 -17.88 36.25
N ASP A 446 -21.72 -19.16 36.15
CA ASP A 446 -22.21 -19.94 37.28
C ASP A 446 -21.03 -20.49 38.12
N THR A 447 -21.23 -20.58 39.42
CA THR A 447 -20.22 -20.72 40.48
C THR A 447 -19.52 -22.06 40.66
N SER A 448 -19.83 -23.09 39.88
CA SER A 448 -19.39 -24.44 40.24
C SER A 448 -18.29 -24.98 39.32
N TYR A 449 -17.06 -25.07 39.89
CA TYR A 449 -15.85 -25.79 39.41
C TYR A 449 -15.04 -25.09 38.28
N HIS A 450 -13.69 -25.00 38.25
CA HIS A 450 -12.54 -25.52 39.03
C HIS A 450 -11.32 -24.58 38.84
N GLY A 451 -10.31 -24.58 39.74
CA GLY A 451 -8.97 -24.01 39.44
C GLY A 451 -8.31 -23.06 40.45
N GLY A 452 -8.86 -22.85 41.66
CA GLY A 452 -8.17 -22.10 42.73
C GLY A 452 -8.19 -20.57 42.62
N TYR A 453 -8.76 -19.99 41.55
CA TYR A 453 -8.97 -18.55 41.43
C TYR A 453 -10.40 -18.17 41.84
N ARG A 454 -10.54 -17.37 42.90
CA ARG A 454 -11.81 -16.77 43.31
C ARG A 454 -12.20 -15.66 42.33
N TYR A 455 -12.94 -15.98 41.27
CA TYR A 455 -13.73 -14.97 40.58
C TYR A 455 -14.96 -14.65 41.44
N ASP A 456 -15.26 -13.35 41.61
CA ASP A 456 -16.51 -12.92 42.23
C ASP A 456 -17.66 -13.20 41.27
N ALA A 457 -18.16 -14.42 41.36
CA ALA A 457 -19.37 -14.98 40.79
C ALA A 457 -20.66 -14.12 40.81
N ARG A 458 -20.62 -12.95 41.46
CA ARG A 458 -21.82 -12.15 41.73
C ARG A 458 -22.04 -11.01 40.74
N ARG A 459 -21.11 -10.74 39.81
CA ARG A 459 -21.21 -9.60 38.89
C ARG A 459 -21.10 -10.00 37.43
N GLU A 460 -22.07 -9.55 36.65
CA GLU A 460 -22.12 -9.68 35.20
C GLU A 460 -21.01 -8.87 34.54
N GLN A 461 -20.27 -9.51 33.62
CA GLN A 461 -19.22 -8.89 32.81
C GLN A 461 -19.80 -8.48 31.46
N LEU A 462 -19.17 -7.53 30.77
CA LEU A 462 -19.65 -7.07 29.46
C LEU A 462 -18.63 -7.35 28.36
N VAL A 463 -19.10 -7.92 27.27
CA VAL A 463 -18.30 -8.20 26.07
C VAL A 463 -18.81 -7.29 24.96
N ALA A 464 -17.92 -6.48 24.41
CA ALA A 464 -18.21 -5.68 23.22
C ALA A 464 -17.59 -6.34 22.01
N VAL A 465 -18.43 -6.65 21.02
CA VAL A 465 -17.99 -7.20 19.75
C VAL A 465 -17.95 -6.08 18.72
N HIS A 466 -16.78 -5.93 18.11
CA HIS A 466 -16.51 -4.97 17.05
C HIS A 466 -16.45 -5.69 15.70
N ARG A 467 -16.25 -4.95 14.61
CA ARG A 467 -16.10 -5.55 13.27
C ARG A 467 -14.93 -6.54 13.19
N ASN A 468 -13.79 -6.16 13.75
CA ASN A 468 -12.50 -6.88 13.62
C ASN A 468 -11.79 -7.09 14.97
N ALA A 469 -12.50 -6.95 16.09
CA ALA A 469 -11.94 -7.05 17.43
C ALA A 469 -13.03 -7.39 18.44
N ILE A 470 -12.62 -7.86 19.62
CA ILE A 470 -13.51 -8.07 20.77
C ILE A 470 -12.89 -7.32 21.94
N SER A 471 -13.70 -6.60 22.70
CA SER A 471 -13.30 -6.00 23.98
C SER A 471 -14.02 -6.67 25.13
N PHE A 472 -13.31 -6.81 26.24
CA PHE A 472 -13.81 -7.40 27.46
C PHE A 472 -13.78 -6.34 28.57
N ALA A 473 -14.91 -6.16 29.27
CA ALA A 473 -14.97 -5.30 30.44
C ALA A 473 -14.73 -6.12 31.70
N ASP A 474 -13.79 -5.67 32.53
CA ASP A 474 -13.55 -6.26 33.84
C ASP A 474 -14.69 -5.95 34.84
N SER A 475 -14.59 -6.49 36.06
CA SER A 475 -15.56 -6.24 37.14
C SER A 475 -15.65 -4.77 37.59
N SER A 476 -14.67 -3.95 37.22
CA SER A 476 -14.58 -2.51 37.47
C SER A 476 -15.05 -1.67 36.28
N GLN A 477 -15.54 -2.30 35.20
CA GLN A 477 -15.96 -1.67 33.94
C GLN A 477 -14.82 -0.99 33.16
N HIS A 478 -13.59 -1.45 33.32
CA HIS A 478 -12.51 -1.09 32.41
C HIS A 478 -12.51 -2.07 31.23
N PHE A 479 -12.58 -1.53 30.02
CA PHE A 479 -12.46 -2.33 28.81
C PHE A 479 -10.99 -2.62 28.52
N ALA A 480 -10.72 -3.83 28.06
CA ALA A 480 -9.45 -4.22 27.45
C ALA A 480 -9.72 -5.03 26.18
N ALA A 481 -8.78 -5.05 25.26
CA ALA A 481 -8.85 -5.92 24.10
C ALA A 481 -8.85 -7.39 24.55
N ALA A 482 -9.84 -8.15 24.09
CA ALA A 482 -9.96 -9.58 24.40
C ALA A 482 -9.13 -10.47 23.48
N THR A 483 -8.65 -9.93 22.37
CA THR A 483 -7.82 -10.60 21.37
C THR A 483 -6.68 -9.69 20.94
N LEU A 484 -5.55 -10.25 20.56
CA LEU A 484 -4.41 -9.51 20.04
C LEU A 484 -4.79 -8.73 18.77
N PRO A 485 -4.15 -7.57 18.51
CA PRO A 485 -4.32 -6.85 17.26
C PRO A 485 -4.07 -7.75 16.05
N ASP A 486 -4.79 -7.48 14.97
CA ASP A 486 -4.67 -8.19 13.69
C ASP A 486 -4.94 -9.71 13.72
N ASN A 487 -5.47 -10.25 14.82
CA ASN A 487 -5.84 -11.67 14.88
C ASN A 487 -6.77 -12.03 13.70
N PRO A 488 -6.31 -12.87 12.76
CA PRO A 488 -7.06 -13.16 11.53
C PRO A 488 -8.36 -13.90 11.80
N LEU A 489 -8.50 -14.57 12.95
CA LEU A 489 -9.71 -15.29 13.34
C LEU A 489 -10.86 -14.36 13.72
N VAL A 490 -10.55 -13.10 14.08
CA VAL A 490 -11.50 -12.11 14.59
C VAL A 490 -11.89 -11.12 13.49
N ARG A 491 -11.60 -11.44 12.22
CA ARG A 491 -11.98 -10.65 11.05
C ARG A 491 -13.41 -10.96 10.62
N ASP A 492 -14.11 -9.94 10.14
CA ASP A 492 -15.47 -10.08 9.59
C ASP A 492 -16.47 -10.69 10.59
N LEU A 493 -16.42 -10.22 11.84
CA LEU A 493 -17.46 -10.53 12.83
C LEU A 493 -18.80 -9.92 12.39
N LEU A 494 -19.88 -10.66 12.60
CA LEU A 494 -21.21 -10.26 12.15
C LEU A 494 -21.98 -9.45 13.23
N PRO A 495 -22.88 -8.54 12.83
CA PRO A 495 -23.84 -7.91 13.74
C PRO A 495 -24.76 -8.94 14.43
N GLN A 496 -25.17 -8.67 15.67
CA GLN A 496 -26.07 -9.54 16.47
C GLN A 496 -25.52 -10.93 16.83
N ALA A 497 -24.20 -11.11 16.78
CA ALA A 497 -23.63 -12.45 16.61
C ALA A 497 -22.73 -12.87 17.77
N ALA A 498 -23.18 -12.71 19.02
CA ALA A 498 -22.48 -13.25 20.17
C ALA A 498 -23.43 -13.85 21.21
N VAL A 499 -23.06 -15.00 21.76
CA VAL A 499 -23.79 -15.68 22.82
C VAL A 499 -22.82 -16.27 23.84
N ALA A 500 -23.12 -16.11 25.12
CA ALA A 500 -22.42 -16.82 26.17
C ALA A 500 -23.12 -18.16 26.43
N TRP A 501 -22.33 -19.21 26.60
CA TRP A 501 -22.83 -20.54 26.92
C TRP A 501 -21.86 -21.25 27.88
N GLY A 502 -22.35 -22.26 28.60
CA GLY A 502 -21.65 -22.95 29.70
C GLY A 502 -20.19 -23.35 29.39
N ASP A 503 -19.43 -23.64 30.46
CA ASP A 503 -17.97 -23.85 30.45
C ASP A 503 -17.15 -22.60 30.09
N TYR A 504 -17.57 -21.42 30.59
CA TYR A 504 -16.83 -20.15 30.45
C TYR A 504 -16.50 -19.77 29.00
N CYS A 505 -17.42 -20.03 28.06
CA CYS A 505 -17.19 -19.80 26.63
C CYS A 505 -18.16 -18.76 26.06
N ILE A 506 -17.61 -17.85 25.25
CA ILE A 506 -18.36 -16.94 24.40
C ILE A 506 -18.23 -17.42 22.97
N TRP A 507 -19.36 -17.51 22.29
CA TRP A 507 -19.47 -17.87 20.90
C TRP A 507 -19.77 -16.63 20.09
N VAL A 508 -18.93 -16.35 19.09
CA VAL A 508 -19.08 -15.19 18.21
C VAL A 508 -19.16 -15.65 16.77
N LEU A 509 -20.12 -15.11 16.01
CA LEU A 509 -20.29 -15.45 14.61
C LEU A 509 -19.35 -14.65 13.72
N THR A 510 -18.80 -15.33 12.73
CA THR A 510 -18.05 -14.71 11.64
C THR A 510 -18.75 -15.03 10.31
N ARG A 511 -18.38 -14.32 9.23
CA ARG A 511 -18.90 -14.60 7.89
C ARG A 511 -18.62 -16.04 7.41
N THR A 512 -17.55 -16.65 7.90
CA THR A 512 -17.01 -17.93 7.41
C THR A 512 -17.17 -19.08 8.41
N GLY A 513 -17.56 -18.81 9.65
CA GLY A 513 -17.69 -19.81 10.68
C GLY A 513 -18.05 -19.27 12.05
N LEU A 514 -17.69 -20.02 13.07
CA LEU A 514 -18.01 -19.75 14.45
C LEU A 514 -16.72 -19.63 15.27
N LEU A 515 -16.55 -18.49 15.93
CA LEU A 515 -15.45 -18.23 16.84
C LEU A 515 -15.87 -18.63 18.26
N ARG A 516 -14.98 -19.31 18.98
CA ARG A 516 -15.10 -19.58 20.41
C ARG A 516 -14.02 -18.82 21.13
N LEU A 517 -14.43 -18.08 22.16
CA LEU A 517 -13.57 -17.38 23.09
C LEU A 517 -13.74 -18.01 24.47
N ARG A 518 -12.69 -18.64 24.98
CA ARG A 518 -12.63 -19.12 26.36
C ARG A 518 -12.33 -17.97 27.31
N THR A 519 -12.97 -17.99 28.48
CA THR A 519 -12.88 -16.92 29.50
C THR A 519 -12.64 -17.48 30.91
N ASP A 520 -12.42 -18.79 31.03
CA ASP A 520 -12.07 -19.48 32.27
C ASP A 520 -10.67 -19.13 32.78
N GLU A 521 -9.78 -18.67 31.92
CA GLU A 521 -8.42 -18.23 32.28
C GLU A 521 -8.19 -16.78 31.85
N PRO A 522 -8.52 -15.77 32.67
CA PRO A 522 -8.35 -14.36 32.28
C PRO A 522 -6.89 -13.93 32.13
N ASP A 523 -5.94 -14.71 32.66
CA ASP A 523 -4.51 -14.57 32.36
C ASP A 523 -4.16 -14.87 30.89
N LEU A 524 -5.07 -15.50 30.13
CA LEU A 524 -4.95 -15.68 28.67
C LEU A 524 -5.41 -14.48 27.85
N LEU A 525 -6.10 -13.51 28.46
CA LEU A 525 -6.41 -12.27 27.77
C LEU A 525 -5.09 -11.56 27.44
N PRO A 526 -4.98 -10.89 26.28
CA PRO A 526 -3.76 -10.18 25.89
C PRO A 526 -3.30 -9.26 27.01
N SER A 527 -2.22 -9.65 27.69
CA SER A 527 -1.65 -8.83 28.75
C SER A 527 -1.11 -7.55 28.12
N ALA A 528 -1.58 -6.40 28.60
CA ALA A 528 -1.05 -5.08 28.24
C ALA A 528 0.36 -4.85 28.84
N SER A 529 1.19 -5.89 28.86
CA SER A 529 2.56 -5.82 29.35
C SER A 529 3.39 -5.01 28.37
N ALA A 530 3.71 -3.79 28.77
CA ALA A 530 4.54 -2.91 27.97
C ALA A 530 5.94 -3.54 27.77
N PRO A 531 6.47 -3.58 26.54
CA PRO A 531 7.76 -4.19 26.24
C PRO A 531 8.87 -3.48 27.02
N GLN A 532 9.73 -4.27 27.66
CA GLN A 532 10.89 -3.74 28.38
C GLN A 532 12.01 -3.46 27.38
N PRO A 533 12.47 -2.20 27.21
CA PRO A 533 13.58 -1.90 26.32
C PRO A 533 14.89 -2.46 26.88
N ALA A 534 15.59 -3.27 26.10
CA ALA A 534 16.94 -3.70 26.42
C ALA A 534 17.95 -2.64 25.95
N LEU A 535 18.81 -2.17 26.87
CA LEU A 535 19.98 -1.36 26.53
C LEU A 535 21.05 -2.26 25.88
N LEU A 536 21.24 -2.13 24.57
CA LEU A 536 22.10 -3.00 23.79
C LEU A 536 23.57 -2.58 23.86
N ALA A 537 23.83 -1.28 23.72
CA ALA A 537 25.17 -0.72 23.67
C ALA A 537 25.16 0.76 24.07
N SER A 538 26.28 1.24 24.60
CA SER A 538 26.59 2.67 24.68
C SER A 538 27.85 2.95 23.87
N GLU A 539 27.95 4.12 23.27
CA GLU A 539 29.14 4.55 22.53
C GLU A 539 29.63 5.84 23.15
N VAL A 540 30.92 5.89 23.51
CA VAL A 540 31.58 7.10 24.02
C VAL A 540 32.69 7.44 23.03
N ASP A 541 32.56 8.60 22.38
CA ASP A 541 33.52 9.11 21.38
C ASP A 541 33.88 8.11 20.27
N GLY A 542 32.91 7.31 19.81
CA GLY A 542 33.14 6.29 18.77
C GLY A 542 33.42 4.88 19.29
N ALA A 543 33.70 4.73 20.60
CA ALA A 543 34.04 3.44 21.18
C ALA A 543 32.85 2.81 21.91
N THR A 544 32.47 1.59 21.51
CA THR A 544 31.39 0.82 22.15
C THR A 544 31.78 0.38 23.56
N ARG A 545 30.96 0.73 24.55
CA ARG A 545 31.06 0.33 25.96
C ARG A 545 29.75 -0.29 26.45
N PRO A 546 29.79 -1.21 27.43
CA PRO A 546 28.57 -1.73 28.04
C PRO A 546 27.85 -0.63 28.85
N PRO A 547 26.53 -0.43 28.66
CA PRO A 547 25.77 0.66 29.28
C PRO A 547 25.86 0.73 30.80
N ARG A 548 26.07 -0.41 31.47
CA ARG A 548 26.16 -0.51 32.94
C ARG A 548 27.56 -0.24 33.51
N GLN A 549 28.59 -0.06 32.66
CA GLN A 549 29.99 0.14 33.08
C GLN A 549 30.58 1.45 32.57
N LEU A 550 29.75 2.46 32.28
CA LEU A 550 30.25 3.77 31.83
C LEU A 550 31.09 4.46 32.91
N GLY A 551 30.73 4.29 34.19
CA GLY A 551 31.51 4.79 35.33
C GLY A 551 31.70 6.31 35.31
N GLU A 552 32.87 6.76 35.75
CA GLU A 552 33.29 8.16 35.65
C GLU A 552 34.15 8.35 34.40
N LEU A 553 33.71 9.24 33.51
CA LEU A 553 34.42 9.66 32.30
C LEU A 553 35.38 10.81 32.61
N SER A 554 36.40 10.98 31.79
CA SER A 554 37.41 12.04 31.94
C SER A 554 36.78 13.43 31.84
N ALA A 555 37.49 14.45 32.33
CA ALA A 555 37.01 15.83 32.35
C ALA A 555 36.97 16.56 30.98
N THR A 556 36.90 15.79 29.90
CA THR A 556 36.81 16.26 28.51
C THR A 556 35.35 16.27 28.06
N GLN A 557 35.04 17.02 26.99
CA GLN A 557 33.72 16.91 26.36
C GLN A 557 33.61 15.55 25.68
N HIS A 558 32.54 14.83 26.02
CA HIS A 558 32.26 13.51 25.49
C HIS A 558 30.98 13.52 24.66
N ARG A 559 31.01 12.80 23.52
CA ARG A 559 29.82 12.41 22.78
C ARG A 559 29.38 11.03 23.27
N VAL A 560 28.16 10.94 23.79
CA VAL A 560 27.61 9.69 24.29
C VAL A 560 26.36 9.32 23.51
N SER A 561 26.31 8.11 22.94
CA SER A 561 25.07 7.56 22.36
C SER A 561 24.67 6.26 23.05
N PHE A 562 23.37 6.00 23.07
CA PHE A 562 22.78 4.79 23.63
C PHE A 562 21.93 4.11 22.55
N ARG A 563 22.18 2.81 22.34
CA ARG A 563 21.34 1.96 21.49
C ARG A 563 20.49 1.06 22.38
N PHE A 564 19.20 1.02 22.11
CA PHE A 564 18.21 0.25 22.87
C PHE A 564 17.16 -0.33 21.93
N ARG A 565 16.57 -1.46 22.31
CA ARG A 565 15.50 -2.09 21.51
C ARG A 565 14.48 -2.75 22.42
N GLY A 566 13.20 -2.54 22.12
CA GLY A 566 12.09 -3.27 22.74
C GLY A 566 11.98 -4.63 22.07
N ILE A 567 11.86 -5.68 22.89
CA ILE A 567 11.68 -7.06 22.42
C ILE A 567 10.22 -7.43 22.67
N SER A 568 9.54 -7.91 21.64
CA SER A 568 8.19 -8.44 21.74
C SER A 568 8.03 -9.57 20.73
N LEU A 569 7.51 -10.69 21.21
CA LEU A 569 7.23 -11.91 20.46
C LEU A 569 5.76 -11.98 19.99
N LEU A 570 4.96 -10.95 20.28
CA LEU A 570 3.57 -10.82 19.83
C LEU A 570 3.44 -10.81 18.29
N PRO A 571 2.27 -11.20 17.75
CA PRO A 571 1.96 -11.09 16.32
C PRO A 571 1.86 -9.64 15.85
N GLY A 572 2.31 -9.37 14.62
CA GLY A 572 2.15 -8.08 13.95
C GLY A 572 3.31 -7.11 14.18
N ARG A 573 3.59 -6.26 13.19
CA ARG A 573 4.61 -5.19 13.25
C ARG A 573 4.02 -3.91 13.84
N ALA A 574 3.36 -3.98 14.99
CA ALA A 574 3.02 -2.75 15.70
C ALA A 574 4.35 -2.05 16.05
N GLY A 575 4.66 -0.98 15.33
CA GLY A 575 5.97 -0.31 15.41
C GLY A 575 6.31 0.02 16.86
N MET A 576 7.45 -0.49 17.32
CA MET A 576 7.95 -0.19 18.65
C MET A 576 8.21 1.31 18.75
N GLN A 577 7.67 1.96 19.79
CA GLN A 577 7.91 3.36 20.07
C GLN A 577 8.69 3.51 21.35
N TYR A 578 9.64 4.44 21.34
CA TYR A 578 10.55 4.73 22.43
C TYR A 578 10.42 6.18 22.87
N GLN A 579 10.60 6.38 24.17
CA GLN A 579 10.89 7.69 24.74
C GLN A 579 12.10 7.57 25.62
N TYR A 580 12.96 8.57 25.54
CA TYR A 580 14.17 8.64 26.35
C TYR A 580 14.38 10.04 26.90
N ARG A 581 15.19 10.12 27.97
CA ARG A 581 15.71 11.37 28.53
C ARG A 581 17.02 11.14 29.24
N LEU A 582 17.79 12.20 29.43
CA LEU A 582 19.06 12.19 30.15
C LEU A 582 19.01 13.22 31.26
N ARG A 583 18.66 12.81 32.48
CA ARG A 583 18.63 13.72 33.63
C ARG A 583 20.01 14.31 33.88
N GLY A 584 20.06 15.62 34.16
CA GLY A 584 21.31 16.40 34.15
C GLY A 584 21.63 17.07 32.80
N TYR A 585 20.93 16.72 31.73
CA TYR A 585 21.00 17.39 30.42
C TYR A 585 19.60 17.81 29.92
N GLN A 586 18.64 16.87 29.93
CA GLN A 586 17.25 17.07 29.54
C GLN A 586 16.33 16.31 30.51
N GLU A 587 15.47 17.05 31.24
CA GLU A 587 14.55 16.49 32.24
C GLU A 587 13.24 15.96 31.62
N GLU A 588 12.78 16.56 30.52
CA GLU A 588 11.58 16.16 29.81
C GLU A 588 11.80 14.94 28.91
N TRP A 589 10.76 14.12 28.73
CA TRP A 589 10.81 12.99 27.80
C TRP A 589 10.86 13.47 26.35
N SER A 590 11.61 12.77 25.50
CA SER A 590 11.60 13.01 24.05
C SER A 590 10.20 12.79 23.44
N SER A 591 9.99 13.32 22.23
CA SER A 591 8.88 12.85 21.39
C SER A 591 9.01 11.33 21.13
N PRO A 592 7.90 10.60 21.00
CA PRO A 592 7.94 9.17 20.66
C PRO A 592 8.74 8.94 19.36
N ALA A 593 9.80 8.14 19.45
CA ALA A 593 10.66 7.79 18.33
C ALA A 593 10.51 6.30 17.99
N THR A 594 10.58 5.94 16.72
CA THR A 594 10.60 4.53 16.27
C THR A 594 12.00 3.94 16.22
N VAL A 595 13.02 4.81 16.24
CA VAL A 595 14.44 4.42 16.21
C VAL A 595 14.93 4.17 17.63
N GLY A 596 15.59 3.02 17.80
CA GLY A 596 16.18 2.57 19.07
C GLY A 596 17.53 3.21 19.40
N GLU A 597 17.68 4.52 19.16
CA GLU A 597 18.95 5.23 19.38
C GLU A 597 18.73 6.63 19.94
N ALA A 598 19.54 7.01 20.93
CA ALA A 598 19.61 8.36 21.50
C ALA A 598 21.05 8.87 21.46
N GLN A 599 21.25 10.11 21.00
CA GLN A 599 22.58 10.70 20.85
C GLN A 599 22.68 12.02 21.62
N PHE A 600 23.76 12.16 22.40
CA PHE A 600 24.07 13.34 23.21
C PHE A 600 25.46 13.87 22.80
N PRO A 601 25.54 14.90 21.94
CA PRO A 601 26.78 15.30 21.28
C PRO A 601 27.78 16.04 22.18
N ARG A 602 27.31 16.75 23.21
CA ARG A 602 28.16 17.51 24.14
C ARG A 602 27.60 17.44 25.55
N LEU A 603 28.32 16.74 26.43
CA LEU A 603 28.01 16.67 27.86
C LEU A 603 29.14 17.32 28.67
N ASP A 604 28.77 18.19 29.60
CA ASP A 604 29.68 18.87 30.52
C ASP A 604 29.94 18.04 31.79
N ALA A 605 30.85 18.48 32.65
CA ALA A 605 31.11 17.82 33.93
C ALA A 605 29.84 17.79 34.81
N GLY A 606 29.49 16.61 35.32
CA GLY A 606 28.25 16.41 36.06
C GLY A 606 27.87 14.93 36.23
N GLN A 607 26.76 14.68 36.92
CA GLN A 607 26.15 13.35 37.04
C GLN A 607 24.94 13.24 36.11
N TYR A 608 24.88 12.14 35.38
CA TYR A 608 23.84 11.90 34.39
C TYR A 608 23.11 10.58 34.64
N VAL A 609 21.79 10.59 34.45
CA VAL A 609 20.95 9.38 34.49
C VAL A 609 20.17 9.28 33.18
N PHE A 610 20.54 8.31 32.36
CA PHE A 610 19.81 7.99 31.14
C PHE A 610 18.61 7.11 31.47
N GLU A 611 17.42 7.49 31.03
CA GLU A 611 16.18 6.72 31.18
C GLU A 611 15.56 6.46 29.81
N VAL A 612 15.12 5.22 29.56
CA VAL A 612 14.39 4.85 28.33
C VAL A 612 13.19 3.98 28.66
N ARG A 613 12.07 4.21 27.97
CA ARG A 613 10.84 3.42 28.05
C ARG A 613 10.32 3.10 26.66
N ALA A 614 9.60 1.98 26.52
CA ALA A 614 9.06 1.53 25.26
C ALA A 614 7.56 1.22 25.37
N ARG A 615 6.86 1.28 24.23
CA ARG A 615 5.47 0.84 24.07
C ARG A 615 5.27 0.21 22.70
N LEU A 616 4.26 -0.64 22.59
CA LEU A 616 3.85 -1.26 21.34
C LEU A 616 2.75 -0.41 20.66
N GLY A 617 3.04 0.16 19.49
CA GLY A 617 2.11 1.03 18.77
C GLY A 617 1.74 2.32 19.53
N GLU A 618 0.78 3.07 19.00
CA GLU A 618 0.40 4.38 19.57
C GLU A 618 -0.49 4.28 20.82
N GLN A 619 -1.26 3.19 20.93
CA GLN A 619 -2.22 2.96 22.01
C GLN A 619 -1.65 2.11 23.15
N GLY A 620 -0.40 1.63 23.01
CA GLY A 620 0.27 0.84 24.03
C GLY A 620 0.64 1.66 25.27
N HIS A 621 0.67 1.01 26.43
CA HIS A 621 1.17 1.59 27.66
C HIS A 621 2.70 1.69 27.64
N TRP A 622 3.25 2.74 28.24
CA TRP A 622 4.70 2.88 28.41
C TRP A 622 5.23 1.95 29.50
N SER A 623 6.34 1.28 29.23
CA SER A 623 7.02 0.44 30.21
C SER A 623 7.68 1.25 31.32
N LYS A 624 8.01 0.55 32.41
CA LYS A 624 8.85 1.13 33.47
C LYS A 624 10.19 1.55 32.86
N PRO A 625 10.69 2.77 33.16
CA PRO A 625 11.94 3.23 32.59
C PRO A 625 13.12 2.33 32.98
N VAL A 626 13.92 1.94 31.98
CA VAL A 626 15.22 1.32 32.18
C VAL A 626 16.25 2.43 32.32
N THR A 627 17.03 2.37 33.40
CA THR A 627 17.93 3.46 33.78
C THR A 627 19.40 3.04 33.77
N THR A 628 20.29 3.92 33.35
CA THR A 628 21.74 3.79 33.59
C THR A 628 22.35 5.12 34.02
N CYS A 629 23.36 5.07 34.90
CA CYS A 629 24.01 6.24 35.48
C CYS A 629 25.50 6.31 35.12
N PHE A 630 25.99 7.52 34.88
CA PHE A 630 27.41 7.81 34.68
C PHE A 630 27.74 9.24 35.10
N SER A 631 29.02 9.54 35.29
CA SER A 631 29.49 10.89 35.63
C SER A 631 30.62 11.33 34.71
N ILE A 632 30.77 12.65 34.56
CA ILE A 632 31.90 13.28 33.86
C ILE A 632 32.68 14.08 34.90
N ALA A 633 33.96 13.75 35.07
CA ALA A 633 34.82 14.35 36.09
C ALA A 633 34.91 15.87 35.92
N THR A 634 34.97 16.61 37.02
CA THR A 634 35.22 18.06 36.98
C THR A 634 36.68 18.34 36.59
N PRO A 635 36.95 19.25 35.64
CA PRO A 635 38.31 19.59 35.25
C PRO A 635 39.16 20.07 36.43
N PHE A 636 40.43 19.66 36.47
CA PHE A 636 41.32 19.95 37.60
C PHE A 636 41.46 21.46 37.86
N TRP A 637 41.36 22.31 36.84
CA TRP A 637 41.44 23.77 36.99
C TRP A 637 40.21 24.42 37.65
N ARG A 638 39.09 23.69 37.77
CA ARG A 638 37.89 24.13 38.51
C ARG A 638 37.85 23.62 39.95
N THR A 639 38.88 22.93 40.40
CA THR A 639 38.97 22.44 41.78
C THR A 639 39.46 23.54 42.74
N GLY A 640 38.96 23.52 43.98
CA GLY A 640 39.24 24.59 44.95
C GLY A 640 40.72 24.83 45.25
N TRP A 641 41.55 23.78 45.22
CA TRP A 641 42.99 23.91 45.43
C TRP A 641 43.71 24.59 44.26
N PHE A 642 43.28 24.35 43.01
CA PHE A 642 43.86 25.01 41.84
C PHE A 642 43.48 26.48 41.78
N VAL A 643 42.27 26.84 42.18
CA VAL A 643 41.85 28.25 42.32
C VAL A 643 42.71 28.96 43.37
N ALA A 644 42.99 28.32 44.50
CA ALA A 644 43.89 28.86 45.53
C ALA A 644 45.33 29.01 45.01
N LEU A 645 45.82 28.04 44.24
CA LEU A 645 47.14 28.10 43.60
C LEU A 645 47.23 29.23 42.56
N ALA A 646 46.23 29.36 41.69
CA ALA A 646 46.15 30.43 40.69
C ALA A 646 46.06 31.82 41.33
N ALA A 647 45.29 31.98 42.41
CA ALA A 647 45.23 33.22 43.18
C ALA A 647 46.58 33.56 43.84
N ALA A 648 47.26 32.58 44.45
CA ALA A 648 48.60 32.77 45.02
C ALA A 648 49.64 33.13 43.94
N THR A 649 49.52 32.52 42.75
CA THR A 649 50.39 32.80 41.61
C THR A 649 50.10 34.19 41.04
N GLY A 650 48.84 34.61 40.96
CA GLY A 650 48.43 35.96 40.56
C GLY A 650 48.91 37.05 41.53
N ILE A 651 48.88 36.80 42.84
CA ILE A 651 49.44 37.70 43.86
C ILE A 651 50.97 37.77 43.73
N GLY A 652 51.63 36.63 43.51
CA GLY A 652 53.08 36.57 43.23
C GLY A 652 53.47 37.28 41.94
N LEU A 653 52.66 37.18 40.89
CA LEU A 653 52.86 37.84 39.61
C LEU A 653 52.64 39.35 39.73
N ALA A 654 51.62 39.79 40.47
CA ALA A 654 51.38 41.21 40.76
C ALA A 654 52.55 41.83 41.54
N TYR A 655 53.09 41.11 42.53
CA TYR A 655 54.29 41.52 43.27
C TYR A 655 55.53 41.57 42.36
N ALA A 656 55.71 40.57 41.48
CA ALA A 656 56.79 40.54 40.51
C ALA A 656 56.66 41.66 39.44
N VAL A 657 55.43 42.00 39.01
CA VAL A 657 55.13 43.09 38.07
C VAL A 657 55.45 44.44 38.71
N VAL A 658 55.09 44.67 39.97
CA VAL A 658 55.46 45.91 40.69
C VAL A 658 56.98 46.05 40.77
N ARG A 659 57.71 44.96 41.03
CA ARG A 659 59.18 44.92 41.11
C ARG A 659 59.87 45.00 39.73
N ALA A 660 59.22 44.49 38.69
CA ALA A 660 59.69 44.54 37.30
C ALA A 660 59.41 45.92 36.66
N ARG A 661 58.32 46.61 37.05
CA ARG A 661 57.97 47.97 36.60
C ARG A 661 59.03 49.00 37.00
N THR A 662 59.65 48.81 38.17
CA THR A 662 60.80 49.62 38.63
C THR A 662 62.09 49.32 37.86
N ALA A 663 62.20 48.16 37.21
CA ALA A 663 63.36 47.75 36.42
C ALA A 663 63.20 48.03 34.90
N THR A 664 61.97 48.05 34.39
CA THR A 664 61.63 48.20 32.96
C THR A 664 61.65 49.64 32.46
N LEU A 665 61.58 50.65 33.33
CA LEU A 665 61.86 52.05 32.96
C LEU A 665 63.29 52.25 32.42
N ARG A 666 64.23 51.36 32.74
CA ARG A 666 65.60 51.36 32.16
C ARG A 666 65.71 50.63 30.82
N ARG A 667 64.64 49.99 30.33
CA ARG A 667 64.62 49.20 29.09
C ARG A 667 63.65 49.73 28.03
N GLN A 668 63.39 51.03 28.02
CA GLN A 668 63.12 51.75 26.76
C GLN A 668 64.19 51.50 25.68
N LYS A 669 65.33 50.90 26.04
CA LYS A 669 66.45 50.60 25.16
C LYS A 669 66.19 49.56 24.05
N LEU A 670 65.06 48.85 24.02
CA LEU A 670 64.77 47.94 22.91
C LEU A 670 63.27 47.94 22.60
N GLN A 671 62.61 49.04 22.25
CA GLN A 671 62.60 49.63 20.89
C GLN A 671 62.69 48.68 19.67
N LEU A 672 62.97 47.39 19.84
CA LEU A 672 63.23 46.46 18.74
C LEU A 672 62.31 45.22 18.77
N GLU A 673 61.67 44.93 19.91
CA GLU A 673 60.76 43.79 20.02
C GLU A 673 59.33 44.10 19.55
N THR A 674 58.92 45.39 19.57
CA THR A 674 57.58 45.86 19.16
C THR A 674 57.27 45.57 17.69
N THR A 675 58.26 45.65 16.81
CA THR A 675 58.08 45.42 15.37
C THR A 675 57.95 43.93 15.02
N VAL A 676 58.51 43.04 15.84
CA VAL A 676 58.45 41.58 15.62
C VAL A 676 57.11 41.01 16.09
N GLN A 677 56.52 41.55 17.15
CA GLN A 677 55.23 41.08 17.70
C GLN A 677 54.02 41.53 16.88
N GLU A 678 54.03 42.73 16.28
CA GLU A 678 52.92 43.21 15.44
C GLU A 678 52.69 42.29 14.23
N ARG A 679 53.76 41.90 13.52
CA ARG A 679 53.69 40.97 12.37
C ARG A 679 53.40 39.52 12.74
N THR A 680 53.79 39.03 13.92
CA THR A 680 53.51 37.64 14.35
C THR A 680 52.14 37.46 15.01
N ALA A 681 51.52 38.52 15.54
CA ALA A 681 50.14 38.49 16.03
C ALA A 681 49.13 38.57 14.86
N GLU A 682 49.39 39.41 13.85
CA GLU A 682 48.54 39.56 12.67
C GLU A 682 48.46 38.26 11.84
N LEU A 683 49.60 37.57 11.65
CA LEU A 683 49.69 36.27 10.97
C LEU A 683 49.04 35.12 11.75
N ARG A 684 49.07 35.14 13.09
CA ARG A 684 48.40 34.12 13.93
C ARG A 684 46.90 34.33 13.98
N GLN A 685 46.43 35.57 13.96
CA GLN A 685 45.01 35.90 13.93
C GLN A 685 44.40 35.59 12.56
N GLN A 686 45.11 35.86 11.46
CA GLN A 686 44.71 35.43 10.11
C GLN A 686 44.71 33.90 9.98
N LYS A 687 45.73 33.21 10.48
CA LYS A 687 45.82 31.74 10.40
C LYS A 687 44.73 31.05 11.23
N ALA A 688 44.48 31.49 12.46
CA ALA A 688 43.43 30.95 13.30
C ALA A 688 42.02 31.26 12.75
N ALA A 689 41.79 32.45 12.20
CA ALA A 689 40.53 32.78 11.53
C ALA A 689 40.32 31.92 10.27
N THR A 690 41.38 31.66 9.50
CA THR A 690 41.30 30.82 8.28
C THR A 690 41.11 29.34 8.62
N GLU A 691 41.77 28.83 9.66
CA GLU A 691 41.61 27.44 10.13
C GLU A 691 40.22 27.21 10.74
N GLN A 692 39.67 28.20 11.44
CA GLN A 692 38.32 28.13 11.99
C GLN A 692 37.25 28.28 10.92
N ILE A 693 37.43 29.19 9.95
CA ILE A 693 36.57 29.29 8.76
C ILE A 693 36.64 27.99 7.93
N ASN A 694 37.81 27.36 7.78
CA ASN A 694 37.94 26.09 7.08
C ASN A 694 37.29 24.92 7.84
N ALA A 695 37.42 24.87 9.17
CA ALA A 695 36.77 23.85 9.98
C ALA A 695 35.24 24.00 9.96
N ASP A 696 34.74 25.24 10.08
CA ASP A 696 33.32 25.54 9.99
C ASP A 696 32.79 25.30 8.56
N LEU A 697 33.58 25.57 7.52
CA LEU A 697 33.26 25.23 6.13
C LEU A 697 33.21 23.73 5.89
N VAL A 698 34.12 22.94 6.45
CA VAL A 698 34.13 21.48 6.29
C VAL A 698 32.90 20.88 6.98
N VAL A 699 32.59 21.30 8.21
CA VAL A 699 31.39 20.82 8.93
C VAL A 699 30.10 21.27 8.25
N ALA A 700 30.03 22.51 7.76
CA ALA A 700 28.87 23.00 7.00
C ALA A 700 28.74 22.30 5.64
N ARG A 701 29.85 22.02 4.95
CA ARG A 701 29.87 21.29 3.68
C ARG A 701 29.45 19.85 3.87
N ASP A 702 29.97 19.16 4.88
CA ASP A 702 29.66 17.76 5.13
C ASP A 702 28.20 17.60 5.60
N ALA A 703 27.66 18.55 6.39
CA ALA A 703 26.24 18.60 6.74
C ALA A 703 25.35 18.93 5.52
N ALA A 704 25.78 19.85 4.65
CA ALA A 704 25.08 20.18 3.42
C ALA A 704 25.11 19.01 2.42
N GLU A 705 26.23 18.28 2.29
CA GLU A 705 26.36 17.10 1.45
C GLU A 705 25.54 15.93 1.97
N ALA A 706 25.51 15.70 3.29
CA ALA A 706 24.66 14.68 3.90
C ALA A 706 23.17 15.00 3.66
N SER A 707 22.77 16.28 3.83
CA SER A 707 21.41 16.74 3.53
C SER A 707 21.08 16.63 2.04
N ARG A 708 22.02 16.94 1.14
CA ARG A 708 21.84 16.84 -0.31
C ARG A 708 21.70 15.38 -0.76
N ARG A 709 22.52 14.48 -0.21
CA ARG A 709 22.42 13.02 -0.46
C ARG A 709 21.12 12.42 0.09
N ALA A 710 20.70 12.80 1.29
CA ALA A 710 19.43 12.36 1.87
C ALA A 710 18.22 12.86 1.07
N LYS A 711 18.24 14.14 0.64
CA LYS A 711 17.20 14.73 -0.22
C LYS A 711 17.15 14.04 -1.59
N ALA A 712 18.30 13.77 -2.20
CA ALA A 712 18.38 13.06 -3.49
C ALA A 712 17.89 11.60 -3.39
N GLN A 713 18.27 10.89 -2.33
CA GLN A 713 17.81 9.51 -2.10
C GLN A 713 16.31 9.46 -1.79
N PHE A 714 15.79 10.41 -1.01
CA PHE A 714 14.37 10.53 -0.71
C PHE A 714 13.55 10.79 -1.99
N LEU A 715 13.99 11.73 -2.83
CA LEU A 715 13.32 12.02 -4.10
C LEU A 715 13.39 10.82 -5.06
N ALA A 716 14.52 10.12 -5.13
CA ALA A 716 14.68 8.91 -5.94
C ALA A 716 13.71 7.79 -5.50
N ASN A 717 13.64 7.51 -4.20
CA ASN A 717 12.74 6.48 -3.65
C ASN A 717 11.26 6.87 -3.84
N MET A 718 10.89 8.12 -3.54
CA MET A 718 9.53 8.62 -3.72
C MET A 718 9.09 8.60 -5.19
N SER A 719 10.01 8.86 -6.13
CA SER A 719 9.65 8.75 -7.54
C SER A 719 9.30 7.32 -7.93
N HIS A 720 9.97 6.29 -7.41
CA HIS A 720 9.61 4.90 -7.70
C HIS A 720 8.25 4.54 -7.11
N GLU A 721 7.95 4.99 -5.89
CA GLU A 721 6.68 4.74 -5.21
C GLU A 721 5.50 5.49 -5.84
N ILE A 722 5.73 6.65 -6.46
CA ILE A 722 4.69 7.43 -7.17
C ILE A 722 4.54 6.97 -8.63
N ARG A 723 5.63 6.58 -9.29
CA ARG A 723 5.62 6.10 -10.69
C ARG A 723 4.84 4.79 -10.82
N THR A 724 4.94 3.90 -9.84
CA THR A 724 4.28 2.59 -9.84
C THR A 724 2.74 2.69 -9.92
N PRO A 725 2.04 3.44 -9.05
CA PRO A 725 0.61 3.63 -9.18
C PRO A 725 0.24 4.47 -10.42
N MET A 726 1.10 5.38 -10.88
CA MET A 726 0.79 6.20 -12.05
C MET A 726 0.86 5.45 -13.37
N ASN A 727 1.84 4.55 -13.51
CA ASN A 727 1.94 3.64 -14.65
C ASN A 727 0.75 2.68 -14.68
N ALA A 728 0.26 2.25 -13.52
CA ALA A 728 -0.95 1.44 -13.41
C ALA A 728 -2.21 2.19 -13.89
N VAL A 729 -2.37 3.46 -13.48
CA VAL A 729 -3.48 4.32 -13.93
C VAL A 729 -3.42 4.54 -15.44
N ILE A 730 -2.24 4.84 -16.00
CA ILE A 730 -2.06 5.03 -17.44
C ILE A 730 -2.37 3.75 -18.21
N GLY A 731 -1.84 2.60 -17.77
CA GLY A 731 -2.10 1.29 -18.38
C GLY A 731 -3.58 0.92 -18.36
N LEU A 732 -4.28 1.14 -17.23
CA LEU A 732 -5.71 0.88 -17.10
C LEU A 732 -6.56 1.84 -17.96
N THR A 733 -6.18 3.11 -18.07
CA THR A 733 -6.86 4.03 -18.99
C THR A 733 -6.69 3.62 -20.45
N HIS A 734 -5.51 3.12 -20.84
CA HIS A 734 -5.25 2.61 -22.18
C HIS A 734 -6.09 1.36 -22.49
N LEU A 735 -6.22 0.44 -21.52
CA LEU A 735 -7.07 -0.74 -21.63
C LEU A 735 -8.58 -0.38 -21.70
N LEU A 736 -9.03 0.60 -20.91
CA LEU A 736 -10.42 1.08 -20.92
C LEU A 736 -10.79 1.77 -22.24
N ARG A 737 -9.87 2.53 -22.85
CA ARG A 737 -10.10 3.14 -24.18
C ARG A 737 -10.33 2.10 -25.28
N ASN A 738 -9.74 0.92 -25.15
CA ASN A 738 -9.89 -0.18 -26.10
C ASN A 738 -11.12 -1.08 -25.78
N THR A 739 -11.98 -0.66 -24.86
CA THR A 739 -13.30 -1.27 -24.56
C THR A 739 -14.42 -0.29 -24.93
N PRO A 740 -15.67 -0.71 -25.16
CA PRO A 740 -16.74 0.20 -25.56
C PRO A 740 -17.07 1.20 -24.44
N VAL A 741 -16.56 2.42 -24.59
CA VAL A 741 -16.75 3.57 -23.70
C VAL A 741 -17.54 4.66 -24.41
N ASN A 742 -18.37 5.40 -23.67
CA ASN A 742 -19.14 6.50 -24.24
C ASN A 742 -18.29 7.79 -24.38
N THR A 743 -18.79 8.77 -25.13
CA THR A 743 -18.05 10.01 -25.45
C THR A 743 -17.60 10.79 -24.21
N GLU A 744 -18.44 10.85 -23.17
CA GLU A 744 -18.13 11.51 -21.90
C GLU A 744 -17.03 10.77 -21.11
N GLN A 745 -17.02 9.43 -21.18
CA GLN A 745 -15.97 8.60 -20.59
C GLN A 745 -14.64 8.71 -21.34
N ILE A 746 -14.65 8.90 -22.66
CA ILE A 746 -13.43 9.15 -23.44
C ILE A 746 -12.77 10.45 -22.98
N GLU A 747 -13.53 11.53 -22.82
CA GLU A 747 -13.02 12.80 -22.30
C GLU A 747 -12.45 12.67 -20.88
N PHE A 748 -13.11 11.92 -19.99
CA PHE A 748 -12.57 11.64 -18.66
C PHE A 748 -11.30 10.77 -18.71
N LEU A 749 -11.25 9.78 -19.59
CA LEU A 749 -10.07 8.93 -19.77
C LEU A 749 -8.90 9.75 -20.34
N GLU A 750 -9.15 10.65 -21.29
CA GLU A 750 -8.16 11.58 -21.84
C GLU A 750 -7.67 12.58 -20.79
N ALA A 751 -8.57 13.11 -19.97
CA ALA A 751 -8.20 14.01 -18.87
C ALA A 751 -7.34 13.31 -17.81
N ILE A 752 -7.70 12.08 -17.42
CA ILE A 752 -6.93 11.26 -16.47
C ILE A 752 -5.56 10.91 -17.07
N GLN A 753 -5.52 10.51 -18.34
CA GLN A 753 -4.27 10.16 -19.03
C GLN A 753 -3.36 11.38 -19.18
N SER A 754 -3.90 12.53 -19.59
CA SER A 754 -3.18 13.80 -19.71
C SER A 754 -2.64 14.27 -18.36
N SER A 755 -3.45 14.22 -17.29
CA SER A 755 -3.02 14.58 -15.93
C SER A 755 -1.94 13.63 -15.40
N SER A 756 -2.03 12.33 -15.68
CA SER A 756 -1.05 11.33 -15.25
C SER A 756 0.27 11.50 -16.00
N ASN A 757 0.23 11.75 -17.30
CA ASN A 757 1.41 12.03 -18.12
C ASN A 757 2.11 13.34 -17.68
N ASN A 758 1.34 14.41 -17.43
CA ASN A 758 1.89 15.67 -16.95
C ASN A 758 2.58 15.51 -15.58
N LEU A 759 1.99 14.71 -14.68
CA LEU A 759 2.60 14.45 -13.37
C LEU A 759 3.90 13.66 -13.50
N LEU A 760 3.96 12.66 -14.39
CA LEU A 760 5.20 11.91 -14.66
C LEU A 760 6.31 12.80 -15.21
N VAL A 761 5.98 13.73 -16.12
CA VAL A 761 6.95 14.72 -16.63
C VAL A 761 7.51 15.56 -15.48
N ILE A 762 6.65 16.10 -14.61
CA ILE A 762 7.07 16.90 -13.45
C ILE A 762 7.97 16.11 -12.50
N ILE A 763 7.63 14.85 -12.22
CA ILE A 763 8.43 13.98 -11.35
C ILE A 763 9.80 13.71 -11.98
N ASN A 764 9.83 13.40 -13.27
CA ASN A 764 11.09 13.15 -13.98
C ASN A 764 11.97 14.40 -14.03
N ASP A 765 11.40 15.59 -14.24
CA ASP A 765 12.13 16.87 -14.23
C ASP A 765 12.76 17.17 -12.85
N ILE A 766 12.03 16.92 -11.76
CA ILE A 766 12.54 17.09 -10.38
C ILE A 766 13.69 16.11 -10.11
N LEU A 767 13.55 14.86 -10.58
CA LEU A 767 14.60 13.86 -10.44
C LEU A 767 15.85 14.19 -11.24
N ASP A 768 15.70 14.60 -12.49
CA ASP A 768 16.82 14.96 -13.36
C ASP A 768 17.58 16.16 -12.76
N SER A 769 16.86 17.16 -12.24
CA SER A 769 17.45 18.28 -11.47
C SER A 769 18.22 17.77 -10.24
N SER A 770 17.65 16.86 -9.45
CA SER A 770 18.31 16.31 -8.27
C SER A 770 19.54 15.44 -8.59
N LYS A 771 19.50 14.63 -9.66
CA LYS A 771 20.63 13.81 -10.11
C LYS A 771 21.77 14.67 -10.64
N MET A 772 21.43 15.78 -11.26
CA MET A 772 22.36 16.75 -11.81
C MET A 772 23.05 17.58 -10.72
N GLU A 773 22.34 18.06 -9.71
CA GLU A 773 22.94 18.69 -8.51
C GLU A 773 23.92 17.74 -7.78
N ALA A 774 23.67 16.43 -7.88
CA ALA A 774 24.53 15.39 -7.32
C ALA A 774 25.71 14.98 -8.22
N GLY A 775 25.80 15.52 -9.44
CA GLY A 775 26.85 15.17 -10.42
C GLY A 775 26.76 13.75 -10.97
N LYS A 776 25.60 13.08 -10.85
CA LYS A 776 25.39 11.66 -11.22
C LYS A 776 24.76 11.46 -12.59
N LEU A 777 24.47 12.54 -13.33
CA LEU A 777 23.88 12.45 -14.67
C LEU A 777 24.99 12.28 -15.71
N THR A 778 25.06 11.12 -16.35
CA THR A 778 26.01 10.82 -17.44
C THR A 778 25.28 10.81 -18.78
N LEU A 779 25.91 11.36 -19.83
CA LEU A 779 25.37 11.30 -21.18
C LEU A 779 25.67 9.96 -21.84
N GLU A 780 24.69 9.39 -22.52
CA GLU A 780 24.91 8.24 -23.40
C GLU A 780 25.51 8.70 -24.74
N GLN A 781 26.45 7.94 -25.28
CA GLN A 781 27.06 8.21 -26.58
C GLN A 781 26.56 7.17 -27.58
N ALA A 782 25.47 7.49 -28.30
CA ALA A 782 24.88 6.62 -29.29
C ALA A 782 24.80 7.31 -30.67
N PRO A 783 24.91 6.55 -31.78
CA PRO A 783 24.64 7.09 -33.11
C PRO A 783 23.20 7.64 -33.23
N LEU A 784 23.08 8.91 -33.58
CA LEU A 784 21.84 9.69 -33.66
C LEU A 784 21.72 10.33 -35.04
N ARG A 785 20.56 10.17 -35.70
CA ARG A 785 20.22 10.90 -36.93
C ARG A 785 19.54 12.23 -36.63
N LEU A 786 20.23 13.33 -36.92
CA LEU A 786 19.78 14.69 -36.59
C LEU A 786 18.51 15.13 -37.33
N PRO A 787 18.36 14.88 -38.65
CA PRO A 787 17.13 15.26 -39.35
C PRO A 787 15.90 14.56 -38.80
N GLU A 788 16.01 13.27 -38.48
CA GLU A 788 14.91 12.48 -37.91
C GLU A 788 14.51 12.96 -36.51
N LEU A 789 15.47 13.39 -35.68
CA LEU A 789 15.18 13.99 -34.37
C LEU A 789 14.42 15.32 -34.51
N VAL A 790 14.88 16.20 -35.40
CA VAL A 790 14.23 17.50 -35.66
C VAL A 790 12.81 17.31 -36.17
N GLU A 791 12.60 16.39 -37.11
CA GLU A 791 11.27 16.07 -37.60
C GLU A 791 10.37 15.44 -36.54
N ARG A 792 10.92 14.57 -35.68
CA ARG A 792 10.17 13.95 -34.57
C ARG A 792 9.62 15.02 -33.62
N VAL A 793 10.45 15.97 -33.23
CA VAL A 793 10.02 17.12 -32.39
C VAL A 793 8.97 17.96 -33.13
N ALA A 794 9.16 18.22 -34.42
CA ALA A 794 8.21 18.98 -35.22
C ALA A 794 6.84 18.29 -35.31
N ARG A 795 6.80 16.97 -35.49
CA ARG A 795 5.56 16.18 -35.49
C ARG A 795 4.82 16.25 -34.15
N MET A 796 5.54 16.18 -33.03
CA MET A 796 4.94 16.24 -31.69
C MET A 796 4.15 17.53 -31.45
N PHE A 797 4.61 18.67 -31.98
CA PHE A 797 3.96 19.97 -31.74
C PHE A 797 3.06 20.46 -32.88
N ARG A 798 3.00 19.73 -34.02
CA ARG A 798 2.21 20.14 -35.19
C ARG A 798 0.74 20.36 -34.86
N PHE A 799 0.11 19.39 -34.20
CA PHE A 799 -1.29 19.49 -33.78
C PHE A 799 -1.53 20.65 -32.80
N ALA A 800 -0.62 20.85 -31.83
CA ALA A 800 -0.72 21.93 -30.85
C ALA A 800 -0.57 23.32 -31.50
N THR A 801 0.26 23.45 -32.53
CA THR A 801 0.37 24.67 -33.32
C THR A 801 -0.82 24.90 -34.24
N GLU A 802 -1.32 23.86 -34.92
CA GLU A 802 -2.49 23.94 -35.81
C GLU A 802 -3.76 24.32 -35.04
N ALA A 803 -3.98 23.73 -33.86
CA ALA A 803 -5.08 24.07 -32.97
C ALA A 803 -5.07 25.55 -32.51
N LYS A 804 -3.88 26.18 -32.47
CA LYS A 804 -3.70 27.61 -32.18
C LYS A 804 -3.63 28.50 -33.42
N GLY A 805 -3.68 27.93 -34.63
CA GLY A 805 -3.48 28.66 -35.89
C GLY A 805 -2.05 29.21 -36.07
N LEU A 806 -1.04 28.58 -35.46
CA LEU A 806 0.38 28.94 -35.59
C LEU A 806 1.05 28.10 -36.68
N TYR A 807 1.99 28.68 -37.43
CA TYR A 807 2.85 27.89 -38.32
C TYR A 807 4.02 27.25 -37.55
N PHE A 808 4.45 26.07 -37.99
CA PHE A 808 5.66 25.41 -37.49
C PHE A 808 6.60 25.10 -38.66
N ARG A 809 7.82 25.65 -38.66
CA ARG A 809 8.80 25.45 -39.73
C ARG A 809 10.10 24.86 -39.19
N THR A 810 10.70 23.96 -39.95
CA THR A 810 12.04 23.41 -39.69
C THR A 810 13.02 23.88 -40.77
N GLU A 811 14.20 24.35 -40.37
CA GLU A 811 15.27 24.80 -41.26
C GLU A 811 16.57 24.06 -40.90
N ILE A 812 17.00 23.13 -41.75
CA ILE A 812 18.23 22.34 -41.53
C ILE A 812 19.24 22.74 -42.62
N ALA A 813 20.43 23.18 -42.21
CA ALA A 813 21.48 23.57 -43.15
C ALA A 813 22.12 22.33 -43.83
N PRO A 814 22.50 22.40 -45.12
CA PRO A 814 23.07 21.26 -45.85
C PRO A 814 24.40 20.75 -45.28
N ALA A 815 25.14 21.60 -44.56
CA ALA A 815 26.42 21.26 -43.94
C ALA A 815 26.28 20.38 -42.67
N VAL A 816 25.05 20.13 -42.20
CA VAL A 816 24.80 19.34 -40.98
C VAL A 816 25.06 17.85 -41.26
N PRO A 817 25.88 17.16 -40.45
CA PRO A 817 26.12 15.72 -40.61
C PRO A 817 24.82 14.92 -40.44
N ALA A 818 24.65 13.88 -41.27
CA ALA A 818 23.44 13.04 -41.26
C ALA A 818 23.27 12.27 -39.94
N ALA A 819 24.38 11.87 -39.31
CA ALA A 819 24.39 11.25 -38.00
C ALA A 819 25.58 11.74 -37.15
N ILE A 820 25.37 11.82 -35.83
CA ILE A 820 26.40 12.15 -34.84
C ILE A 820 26.39 11.15 -33.69
N LEU A 821 27.47 11.04 -32.93
CA LEU A 821 27.44 10.41 -31.61
C LEU A 821 26.89 11.40 -30.58
N GLY A 822 25.83 11.01 -29.86
CA GLY A 822 25.25 11.81 -28.80
C GLY A 822 24.08 11.12 -28.10
N ASP A 823 23.48 11.81 -27.15
CA ASP A 823 22.35 11.31 -26.35
C ASP A 823 21.02 11.78 -26.96
N THR A 824 20.37 10.90 -27.73
CA THR A 824 19.08 11.19 -28.39
C THR A 824 18.01 11.62 -27.39
N VAL A 825 17.95 11.00 -26.21
CA VAL A 825 16.91 11.23 -25.21
C VAL A 825 17.07 12.62 -24.60
N ARG A 826 18.29 12.96 -24.20
CA ARG A 826 18.59 14.26 -23.57
C ARG A 826 18.50 15.41 -24.56
N LEU A 827 18.92 15.21 -25.81
CA LEU A 827 18.78 16.23 -26.83
C LEU A 827 17.31 16.47 -27.21
N ASN A 828 16.50 15.40 -27.27
CA ASN A 828 15.05 15.51 -27.43
C ASN A 828 14.42 16.30 -26.27
N GLN A 829 14.84 16.04 -25.03
CA GLN A 829 14.34 16.76 -23.84
C GLN A 829 14.64 18.27 -23.90
N VAL A 830 15.84 18.66 -24.34
CA VAL A 830 16.19 20.07 -24.57
C VAL A 830 15.25 20.70 -25.61
N LEU A 831 15.07 20.05 -26.76
CA LEU A 831 14.25 20.57 -27.85
C LEU A 831 12.77 20.67 -27.48
N VAL A 832 12.21 19.65 -26.83
CA VAL A 832 10.81 19.63 -26.35
C VAL A 832 10.57 20.76 -25.34
N ASN A 833 11.50 21.02 -24.42
CA ASN A 833 11.36 22.10 -23.44
C ASN A 833 11.39 23.49 -24.10
N LEU A 834 12.28 23.72 -25.07
CA LEU A 834 12.37 25.00 -25.77
C LEU A 834 11.17 25.23 -26.70
N VAL A 835 10.79 24.22 -27.49
CA VAL A 835 9.64 24.30 -28.42
C VAL A 835 8.32 24.39 -27.66
N GLY A 836 8.15 23.64 -26.57
CA GLY A 836 6.98 23.72 -25.72
C GLY A 836 6.77 25.13 -25.15
N ASN A 837 7.84 25.80 -24.72
CA ASN A 837 7.78 27.20 -24.30
C ASN A 837 7.41 28.13 -25.45
N ALA A 838 7.97 27.93 -26.64
CA ALA A 838 7.61 28.71 -27.83
C ALA A 838 6.11 28.59 -28.18
N VAL A 839 5.54 27.37 -28.17
CA VAL A 839 4.10 27.12 -28.39
C VAL A 839 3.24 27.75 -27.31
N LYS A 840 3.71 27.71 -26.06
CA LYS A 840 2.98 28.24 -24.90
C LYS A 840 2.82 29.76 -24.95
N PHE A 841 3.89 30.48 -25.27
CA PHE A 841 3.95 31.94 -25.21
C PHE A 841 3.71 32.66 -26.55
N THR A 842 3.45 31.90 -27.61
CA THR A 842 3.04 32.45 -28.92
C THR A 842 1.53 32.32 -29.08
N THR A 843 0.87 33.44 -29.36
CA THR A 843 -0.58 33.50 -29.63
C THR A 843 -0.91 33.76 -31.10
N ARG A 844 0.01 34.39 -31.86
CA ARG A 844 -0.12 34.67 -33.30
C ARG A 844 1.26 34.58 -33.97
N GLY A 845 1.28 34.18 -35.24
CA GLY A 845 2.51 33.98 -36.00
C GLY A 845 2.94 32.51 -36.02
N GLY A 846 4.16 32.18 -35.58
CA GLY A 846 4.65 30.81 -35.63
C GLY A 846 6.03 30.59 -35.05
N ILE A 847 6.49 29.35 -35.18
CA ILE A 847 7.68 28.82 -34.52
C ILE A 847 8.61 28.24 -35.57
N THR A 848 9.89 28.56 -35.48
CA THR A 848 10.92 28.06 -36.40
C THR A 848 12.03 27.35 -35.64
N LEU A 849 12.24 26.08 -35.95
CA LEU A 849 13.35 25.26 -35.42
C LEU A 849 14.48 25.21 -36.45
N ARG A 850 15.62 25.80 -36.11
CA ARG A 850 16.81 25.92 -36.95
C ARG A 850 17.93 24.98 -36.48
N LEU A 851 18.62 24.36 -37.43
CA LEU A 851 19.82 23.57 -37.20
C LEU A 851 20.89 23.93 -38.23
N ALA A 852 22.06 24.37 -37.77
CA ALA A 852 23.19 24.73 -38.62
C ALA A 852 24.53 24.32 -37.99
N VAL A 853 25.58 24.25 -38.79
CA VAL A 853 26.97 24.11 -38.30
C VAL A 853 27.56 25.51 -38.09
N ALA A 854 28.14 25.76 -36.91
CA ALA A 854 28.82 27.01 -36.62
C ALA A 854 30.28 26.96 -37.14
N PRO A 855 30.81 28.08 -37.68
CA PRO A 855 32.19 28.14 -38.16
C PRO A 855 33.18 27.99 -36.99
N THR A 856 34.06 26.99 -37.08
CA THR A 856 35.06 26.69 -36.05
C THR A 856 36.32 27.52 -36.22
N VAL A 857 36.81 28.09 -35.12
CA VAL A 857 38.16 28.67 -35.00
C VAL A 857 38.92 27.76 -34.02
N GLU A 858 40.00 27.14 -34.48
CA GLU A 858 41.08 26.48 -33.70
C GLU A 858 40.96 25.03 -33.16
N THR A 859 39.82 24.34 -33.17
CA THR A 859 39.79 22.91 -32.74
C THR A 859 38.91 22.10 -33.68
N GLY A 860 39.44 21.03 -34.29
CA GLY A 860 38.79 20.20 -35.33
C GLY A 860 37.53 19.40 -34.92
N VAL A 861 36.67 19.96 -34.07
CA VAL A 861 35.36 19.45 -33.66
C VAL A 861 34.29 20.36 -34.25
N GLU A 862 33.39 19.84 -35.08
CA GLU A 862 32.28 20.61 -35.65
C GLU A 862 31.27 20.99 -34.55
N ILE A 863 30.90 22.25 -34.46
CA ILE A 863 29.92 22.73 -33.47
C ILE A 863 28.56 22.85 -34.14
N LEU A 864 27.57 22.10 -33.65
CA LEU A 864 26.18 22.23 -34.09
C LEU A 864 25.50 23.36 -33.33
N ARG A 865 24.69 24.15 -34.03
CA ARG A 865 23.90 25.25 -33.49
C ARG A 865 22.42 24.99 -33.76
N PHE A 866 21.65 24.91 -32.68
CA PHE A 866 20.20 24.79 -32.68
C PHE A 866 19.57 26.12 -32.28
N GLY A 867 18.50 26.52 -32.96
CA GLY A 867 17.74 27.73 -32.67
C GLY A 867 16.25 27.47 -32.64
N VAL A 868 15.57 27.83 -31.56
CA VAL A 868 14.11 27.83 -31.47
C VAL A 868 13.65 29.27 -31.45
N GLN A 869 13.07 29.73 -32.57
CA GLN A 869 12.55 31.08 -32.73
C GLN A 869 11.02 31.08 -32.61
N ASP A 870 10.49 31.99 -31.81
CA ASP A 870 9.07 32.25 -31.62
C ASP A 870 8.72 33.71 -31.97
N THR A 871 7.45 33.97 -32.31
CA THR A 871 6.91 35.33 -32.56
C THR A 871 6.01 35.81 -31.41
N GLY A 872 6.22 35.28 -30.20
CA GLY A 872 5.38 35.49 -29.03
C GLY A 872 5.65 36.79 -28.27
N ILE A 873 5.32 36.80 -26.98
CA ILE A 873 5.34 38.00 -26.12
C ILE A 873 6.74 38.60 -25.88
N GLY A 874 7.82 37.86 -26.17
CA GLY A 874 9.18 38.28 -25.85
C GLY A 874 9.50 38.38 -24.35
N ILE A 875 10.76 38.61 -24.01
CA ILE A 875 11.29 38.62 -22.64
C ILE A 875 11.97 39.98 -22.37
N PRO A 876 11.62 40.68 -21.28
CA PRO A 876 12.26 41.92 -20.87
C PRO A 876 13.77 41.76 -20.58
N ALA A 877 14.55 42.80 -20.89
CA ALA A 877 16.01 42.78 -20.78
C ALA A 877 16.54 42.56 -19.35
N ASP A 878 15.81 43.04 -18.33
CA ASP A 878 16.11 42.86 -16.91
C ASP A 878 15.87 41.41 -16.43
N LYS A 879 15.23 40.56 -17.24
CA LYS A 879 14.85 39.19 -16.87
C LYS A 879 15.56 38.11 -17.66
N LEU A 880 16.38 38.46 -18.65
CA LEU A 880 17.03 37.49 -19.56
C LEU A 880 17.94 36.49 -18.84
N ASP A 881 18.58 36.89 -17.74
CA ASP A 881 19.43 35.98 -16.95
C ASP A 881 18.60 35.16 -15.94
N ALA A 882 17.58 35.77 -15.36
CA ALA A 882 16.75 35.16 -14.32
C ALA A 882 15.86 34.02 -14.82
N ILE A 883 15.49 33.98 -16.11
CA ILE A 883 14.65 32.90 -16.67
C ILE A 883 15.30 31.52 -16.66
N PHE A 884 16.63 31.45 -16.48
CA PHE A 884 17.37 30.20 -16.40
C PHE A 884 17.63 29.75 -14.96
N GLU A 885 17.21 30.51 -13.94
CA GLU A 885 17.27 30.11 -12.54
C GLU A 885 16.14 29.14 -12.18
N ASP A 886 16.41 28.20 -11.28
CA ASP A 886 15.43 27.20 -10.84
C ASP A 886 14.22 27.88 -10.17
N PHE A 887 13.01 27.49 -10.56
CA PHE A 887 11.75 28.02 -10.03
C PHE A 887 11.50 29.51 -10.29
N SER A 888 12.32 30.16 -11.12
CA SER A 888 12.14 31.55 -11.51
C SER A 888 11.03 31.68 -12.57
N GLN A 889 10.10 32.60 -12.35
CA GLN A 889 9.01 32.91 -13.28
C GLN A 889 8.95 34.41 -13.53
N ALA A 890 8.93 34.81 -14.80
CA ALA A 890 9.12 36.21 -15.19
C ALA A 890 8.02 37.18 -14.68
N ASN A 891 6.80 36.75 -14.33
CA ASN A 891 5.75 37.60 -13.74
C ASN A 891 4.68 36.76 -12.97
N ALA A 892 4.18 37.25 -11.83
CA ALA A 892 3.13 36.57 -11.04
C ALA A 892 1.73 36.59 -11.70
N SER A 893 1.50 37.48 -12.68
CA SER A 893 0.24 37.58 -13.43
C SER A 893 0.12 36.54 -14.55
N THR A 894 1.24 36.13 -15.18
CA THR A 894 1.26 35.10 -16.22
C THR A 894 1.10 33.67 -15.66
N THR A 895 1.32 33.48 -14.35
CA THR A 895 1.14 32.20 -13.65
C THR A 895 -0.32 31.72 -13.64
N ARG A 896 -1.29 32.64 -13.60
CA ARG A 896 -2.72 32.29 -13.62
C ARG A 896 -3.25 31.87 -14.99
N GLN A 897 -2.57 32.25 -16.07
CA GLN A 897 -3.08 32.08 -17.43
C GLN A 897 -2.40 30.91 -18.18
N TYR A 898 -1.16 30.57 -17.86
CA TYR A 898 -0.40 29.58 -18.65
C TYR A 898 0.31 28.46 -17.88
N GLY A 899 0.34 28.45 -16.54
CA GLY A 899 0.76 27.31 -15.67
C GLY A 899 2.07 26.58 -16.03
N GLY A 900 3.11 26.62 -15.17
CA GLY A 900 4.35 25.83 -15.37
C GLY A 900 5.21 25.72 -14.12
N THR A 901 6.10 24.73 -14.07
CA THR A 901 6.95 24.42 -12.90
C THR A 901 8.14 25.35 -12.74
N GLY A 902 8.55 26.06 -13.81
CA GLY A 902 9.75 26.91 -13.81
C GLY A 902 11.08 26.12 -13.86
N LEU A 903 11.03 24.82 -14.16
CA LEU A 903 12.23 23.94 -14.19
C LEU A 903 12.74 23.64 -15.61
N GLY A 904 11.89 23.74 -16.64
CA GLY A 904 12.24 23.25 -17.99
C GLY A 904 13.43 23.98 -18.65
N LEU A 905 13.57 25.30 -18.43
CA LEU A 905 14.67 26.09 -19.00
C LEU A 905 16.00 25.88 -18.27
N SER A 906 15.98 25.70 -16.95
CA SER A 906 17.18 25.41 -16.17
C SER A 906 17.70 24.01 -16.45
N ILE A 907 16.81 23.01 -16.60
CA ILE A 907 17.15 21.66 -17.06
C ILE A 907 17.76 21.70 -18.45
N ALA A 908 17.15 22.43 -19.40
CA ALA A 908 17.68 22.56 -20.75
C ALA A 908 19.10 23.18 -20.76
N ARG A 909 19.35 24.22 -19.96
CA ARG A 909 20.67 24.85 -19.84
C ARG A 909 21.72 23.86 -19.36
N ASN A 910 21.40 23.12 -18.31
CA ASN A 910 22.37 22.22 -17.69
C ASN A 910 22.61 20.96 -18.55
N LEU A 911 21.59 20.44 -19.24
CA LEU A 911 21.76 19.37 -20.23
C LEU A 911 22.67 19.80 -21.38
N VAL A 912 22.50 21.03 -21.89
CA VAL A 912 23.40 21.59 -22.92
C VAL A 912 24.83 21.74 -22.40
N GLN A 913 25.02 22.16 -21.14
CA GLN A 913 26.35 22.22 -20.53
C GLN A 913 27.00 20.84 -20.40
N LEU A 914 26.24 19.80 -20.04
CA LEU A 914 26.74 18.42 -20.00
C LEU A 914 27.18 17.93 -21.38
N HIS A 915 26.54 18.40 -22.46
CA HIS A 915 26.99 18.12 -23.83
C HIS A 915 28.25 18.90 -24.21
N GLY A 916 28.83 19.73 -23.33
CA GLY A 916 29.97 20.61 -23.63
C GLY A 916 29.57 21.89 -24.38
N GLY A 917 28.30 22.26 -24.30
CA GLY A 917 27.68 23.36 -25.02
C GLY A 917 27.27 24.56 -24.16
N ARG A 918 26.67 25.56 -24.81
CA ARG A 918 26.07 26.75 -24.17
C ARG A 918 24.68 27.02 -24.73
N LEU A 919 23.73 27.32 -23.84
CA LEU A 919 22.38 27.83 -24.14
C LEU A 919 22.30 29.32 -23.81
N TRP A 920 21.68 30.13 -24.67
CA TRP A 920 21.40 31.55 -24.45
C TRP A 920 20.11 31.97 -25.17
N VAL A 921 19.62 33.18 -24.89
CA VAL A 921 18.41 33.73 -25.50
C VAL A 921 18.65 35.12 -26.06
N GLU A 922 18.01 35.41 -27.19
CA GLU A 922 17.90 36.74 -27.79
C GLU A 922 16.41 37.08 -27.85
N SER A 923 15.97 38.11 -27.13
CA SER A 923 14.55 38.45 -27.05
C SER A 923 14.33 39.94 -26.92
N ARG A 924 13.20 40.42 -27.46
CA ARG A 924 12.70 41.78 -27.30
C ARG A 924 11.22 41.69 -26.97
N GLU A 925 10.80 42.42 -25.94
CA GLU A 925 9.40 42.45 -25.52
C GLU A 925 8.48 42.84 -26.69
N GLY A 926 7.46 42.01 -26.95
CA GLY A 926 6.50 42.13 -28.04
C GLY A 926 6.96 41.67 -29.42
N GLN A 927 8.21 41.21 -29.60
CA GLN A 927 8.77 40.79 -30.89
C GLN A 927 9.19 39.31 -30.94
N GLY A 928 8.85 38.52 -29.91
CA GLY A 928 9.22 37.11 -29.78
C GLY A 928 10.63 36.88 -29.23
N SER A 929 10.99 35.61 -29.06
CA SER A 929 12.31 35.19 -28.55
C SER A 929 12.97 34.18 -29.47
N THR A 930 14.30 34.14 -29.46
CA THR A 930 15.09 33.07 -30.07
C THR A 930 16.01 32.47 -29.03
N PHE A 931 15.78 31.19 -28.71
CA PHE A 931 16.65 30.41 -27.84
C PHE A 931 17.67 29.67 -28.69
N TRP A 932 18.95 29.94 -28.45
CA TRP A 932 20.06 29.31 -29.16
C TRP A 932 20.82 28.40 -28.22
N PHE A 933 21.19 27.22 -28.71
CA PHE A 933 22.22 26.43 -28.06
C PHE A 933 23.19 25.82 -29.05
N ASN A 934 24.40 25.55 -28.56
CA ASN A 934 25.41 24.83 -29.32
C ASN A 934 25.83 23.55 -28.62
N ILE A 935 26.24 22.53 -29.39
CA ILE A 935 26.86 21.31 -28.88
C ILE A 935 28.03 20.89 -29.79
N PRO A 936 29.16 20.41 -29.25
CA PRO A 936 30.19 19.74 -30.03
C PRO A 936 29.63 18.46 -30.65
N SER A 937 30.00 18.18 -31.90
CA SER A 937 29.56 16.99 -32.62
C SER A 937 30.73 16.12 -33.04
N LEU A 938 30.51 14.81 -32.96
CA LEU A 938 31.37 13.77 -33.50
C LEU A 938 30.58 13.08 -34.62
N PRO A 939 30.85 13.40 -35.90
CA PRO A 939 30.16 12.78 -37.03
C PRO A 939 30.32 11.25 -37.00
N THR A 940 29.26 10.52 -37.35
CA THR A 940 29.27 9.06 -37.44
C THR A 940 28.57 8.56 -38.70
N ASP A 941 28.79 7.31 -39.07
CA ASP A 941 28.24 6.75 -40.30
C ASP A 941 26.73 6.53 -40.16
N ALA A 942 25.95 7.18 -41.04
CA ALA A 942 24.50 7.05 -41.09
C ALA A 942 24.04 5.63 -41.41
N ALA A 943 24.90 4.79 -42.01
CA ALA A 943 24.60 3.38 -42.32
C ALA A 943 24.52 2.47 -41.07
N ALA A 944 25.12 2.88 -39.95
CA ALA A 944 25.11 2.12 -38.69
C ALA A 944 23.77 2.23 -37.90
N VAL A 945 22.88 3.14 -38.30
CA VAL A 945 21.60 3.41 -37.62
C VAL A 945 20.44 2.89 -38.47
N ARG A 946 19.79 1.80 -38.03
CA ARG A 946 18.55 1.30 -38.65
C ARG A 946 17.40 2.27 -38.35
N ALA A 947 16.66 2.68 -39.38
CA ALA A 947 15.45 3.49 -39.23
C ALA A 947 14.38 2.73 -38.41
N GLU A 948 13.78 3.37 -37.42
CA GLU A 948 12.63 2.83 -36.68
C GLU A 948 11.44 2.67 -37.65
N ALA A 949 10.93 1.45 -37.77
CA ALA A 949 9.81 1.11 -38.65
C ALA A 949 8.49 1.67 -38.11
N THR A 950 7.95 2.71 -38.75
CA THR A 950 6.62 3.26 -38.46
C THR A 950 5.56 2.64 -39.39
N GLY A 951 5.11 1.43 -39.09
CA GLY A 951 3.98 0.76 -39.75
C GLY A 951 3.07 0.05 -38.74
N PRO A 952 1.82 -0.30 -39.11
CA PRO A 952 0.92 -1.06 -38.25
C PRO A 952 1.53 -2.42 -37.89
N LEU A 953 1.58 -2.74 -36.58
CA LEU A 953 2.15 -3.98 -36.06
C LEU A 953 1.23 -5.16 -36.42
N VAL A 954 1.73 -6.10 -37.22
CA VAL A 954 0.98 -7.29 -37.66
C VAL A 954 1.10 -8.39 -36.60
N PRO A 955 0.07 -9.22 -36.34
CA PRO A 955 0.19 -10.37 -35.45
C PRO A 955 1.27 -11.38 -35.92
N PHE A 956 1.97 -12.03 -34.98
CA PHE A 956 2.96 -13.05 -35.31
C PHE A 956 2.30 -14.33 -35.86
N GLU A 957 2.81 -14.85 -36.98
CA GLU A 957 2.43 -16.17 -37.52
C GLU A 957 3.68 -17.06 -37.76
N PRO A 958 3.74 -18.29 -37.19
CA PRO A 958 2.78 -18.90 -36.25
C PRO A 958 2.70 -18.13 -34.91
N ALA A 959 1.93 -18.57 -33.91
CA ALA A 959 1.93 -17.89 -32.61
C ALA A 959 3.30 -17.99 -31.91
N LEU A 960 3.71 -16.96 -31.15
CA LEU A 960 4.89 -17.03 -30.27
C LEU A 960 4.49 -17.53 -28.89
N ARG A 961 5.37 -18.25 -28.19
CA ARG A 961 5.20 -18.66 -26.79
C ARG A 961 6.21 -17.94 -25.92
N VAL A 962 5.74 -16.99 -25.12
CA VAL A 962 6.61 -16.12 -24.29
C VAL A 962 6.34 -16.36 -22.81
N LEU A 963 7.40 -16.64 -22.05
CA LEU A 963 7.36 -16.69 -20.59
C LEU A 963 7.61 -15.28 -20.04
N VAL A 964 6.75 -14.81 -19.14
CA VAL A 964 6.87 -13.50 -18.50
C VAL A 964 6.98 -13.69 -17.00
N ALA A 965 8.13 -13.31 -16.43
CA ALA A 965 8.34 -13.29 -14.99
C ALA A 965 8.18 -11.86 -14.46
N GLU A 966 7.14 -11.63 -13.66
CA GLU A 966 6.78 -10.32 -13.11
C GLU A 966 6.06 -10.55 -11.77
N ASP A 967 6.43 -9.83 -10.71
CA ASP A 967 5.89 -10.04 -9.35
C ASP A 967 4.61 -9.25 -9.06
N ASN A 968 4.28 -8.28 -9.91
CA ASN A 968 3.10 -7.44 -9.79
C ASN A 968 1.96 -7.90 -10.71
N ASP A 969 0.84 -8.33 -10.11
CA ASP A 969 -0.37 -8.81 -10.81
C ASP A 969 -0.91 -7.84 -11.87
N LEU A 970 -0.77 -6.53 -11.65
CA LEU A 970 -1.26 -5.50 -12.58
C LEU A 970 -0.32 -5.33 -13.78
N ASN A 971 0.99 -5.37 -13.55
CA ASN A 971 1.97 -5.36 -14.65
C ASN A 971 1.86 -6.64 -15.49
N GLN A 972 1.64 -7.79 -14.85
CA GLN A 972 1.34 -9.06 -15.53
C GLN A 972 0.14 -8.91 -16.48
N LEU A 973 -0.93 -8.26 -16.03
CA LEU A 973 -2.13 -8.02 -16.83
C LEU A 973 -1.84 -7.15 -18.06
N VAL A 974 -1.08 -6.05 -17.89
CA VAL A 974 -0.71 -5.13 -18.99
C VAL A 974 0.16 -5.83 -20.02
N VAL A 975 1.24 -6.51 -19.60
CA VAL A 975 2.14 -7.25 -20.49
C VAL A 975 1.37 -8.34 -21.24
N ARG A 976 0.55 -9.11 -20.52
CA ARG A 976 -0.27 -10.17 -21.10
C ARG A 976 -1.21 -9.65 -22.17
N LYS A 977 -1.98 -8.59 -21.89
CA LYS A 977 -2.93 -8.03 -22.85
C LYS A 977 -2.26 -7.44 -24.08
N THR A 978 -1.09 -6.84 -23.91
CA THR A 978 -0.29 -6.29 -25.01
C THR A 978 0.23 -7.41 -25.93
N LEU A 979 0.77 -8.48 -25.36
CA LEU A 979 1.30 -9.63 -26.11
C LEU A 979 0.18 -10.47 -26.77
N GLU A 980 -0.94 -10.70 -26.07
CA GLU A 980 -2.11 -11.42 -26.62
C GLU A 980 -2.63 -10.75 -27.92
N ALA A 981 -2.57 -9.41 -28.01
CA ALA A 981 -2.98 -8.67 -29.20
C ALA A 981 -2.10 -8.93 -30.45
N TRP A 982 -0.87 -9.44 -30.26
CA TRP A 982 0.05 -9.80 -31.35
C TRP A 982 0.09 -11.31 -31.65
N ASN A 983 -0.92 -12.07 -31.22
CA ASN A 983 -0.96 -13.53 -31.34
C ASN A 983 0.17 -14.24 -30.58
N VAL A 984 0.54 -13.72 -29.40
CA VAL A 984 1.52 -14.33 -28.49
C VAL A 984 0.81 -15.06 -27.35
N GLN A 985 1.15 -16.33 -27.14
CA GLN A 985 0.75 -17.11 -25.98
C GLN A 985 1.66 -16.79 -24.80
N VAL A 986 1.08 -16.20 -23.76
CA VAL A 986 1.81 -15.74 -22.58
C VAL A 986 1.65 -16.72 -21.43
N ILE A 987 2.76 -17.17 -20.86
CA ILE A 987 2.80 -17.90 -19.58
C ILE A 987 3.38 -16.97 -18.52
N LEU A 988 2.68 -16.82 -17.40
CA LEU A 988 3.09 -15.94 -16.31
C LEU A 988 3.82 -16.71 -15.21
N ALA A 989 4.87 -16.12 -14.66
CA ALA A 989 5.56 -16.57 -13.46
C ALA A 989 5.66 -15.39 -12.47
N ALA A 990 5.31 -15.63 -11.21
CA ALA A 990 5.28 -14.58 -10.19
C ALA A 990 6.66 -14.23 -9.59
N ASN A 991 7.71 -14.99 -9.92
CA ASN A 991 9.09 -14.74 -9.51
C ASN A 991 10.10 -15.49 -10.39
N GLY A 992 11.39 -15.21 -10.22
CA GLY A 992 12.48 -15.82 -11.00
C GLY A 992 12.56 -17.35 -10.86
N ARG A 993 12.29 -17.90 -9.67
CA ARG A 993 12.34 -19.35 -9.41
C ARG A 993 11.27 -20.10 -10.20
N LEU A 994 10.03 -19.60 -10.18
CA LEU A 994 8.92 -20.15 -10.96
C LEU A 994 9.17 -20.05 -12.46
N ALA A 995 9.86 -19.00 -12.92
CA ALA A 995 10.27 -18.87 -14.31
C ALA A 995 11.27 -19.96 -14.73
N VAL A 996 12.28 -20.25 -13.88
CA VAL A 996 13.24 -21.35 -14.10
C VAL A 996 12.52 -22.71 -14.11
N GLU A 997 11.62 -22.96 -13.16
CA GLU A 997 10.82 -24.20 -13.12
C GLU A 997 9.92 -24.35 -14.36
N ALA A 998 9.30 -23.26 -14.83
CA ALA A 998 8.45 -23.27 -16.01
C ALA A 998 9.26 -23.57 -17.29
N ALA A 999 10.45 -22.97 -17.43
CA ALA A 999 11.34 -23.20 -18.56
C ALA A 999 11.88 -24.64 -18.63
N GLN A 1000 11.98 -25.34 -17.50
CA GLN A 1000 12.32 -26.77 -17.47
C GLN A 1000 11.17 -27.68 -17.92
N ARG A 1001 9.92 -27.26 -17.73
CA ARG A 1001 8.73 -28.08 -18.03
C ARG A 1001 8.29 -27.97 -19.48
N GLN A 1002 8.55 -26.85 -20.14
CA GLN A 1002 8.16 -26.60 -21.53
C GLN A 1002 9.10 -25.62 -22.23
N ALA A 1003 9.20 -25.75 -23.55
CA ALA A 1003 9.99 -24.84 -24.38
C ALA A 1003 9.25 -23.52 -24.66
N PHE A 1004 10.00 -22.43 -24.70
CA PHE A 1004 9.54 -21.07 -25.00
C PHE A 1004 10.36 -20.47 -26.13
N ASP A 1005 9.75 -19.53 -26.86
CA ASP A 1005 10.42 -18.78 -27.94
C ASP A 1005 11.19 -17.57 -27.39
N ALA A 1006 10.76 -17.00 -26.26
CA ALA A 1006 11.47 -15.94 -25.53
C ALA A 1006 11.04 -15.88 -24.06
N VAL A 1007 11.86 -15.26 -23.21
CA VAL A 1007 11.54 -14.97 -21.81
C VAL A 1007 11.69 -13.48 -21.54
N LEU A 1008 10.66 -12.86 -20.97
CA LEU A 1008 10.73 -11.52 -20.40
C LEU A 1008 10.91 -11.65 -18.89
N LEU A 1009 11.97 -11.06 -18.34
CA LEU A 1009 12.31 -11.18 -16.92
C LEU A 1009 12.30 -9.81 -16.26
N ASP A 1010 11.43 -9.57 -15.29
CA ASP A 1010 11.61 -8.44 -14.40
C ASP A 1010 12.91 -8.58 -13.61
N VAL A 1011 13.71 -7.53 -13.61
CA VAL A 1011 15.01 -7.54 -12.94
C VAL A 1011 14.86 -7.54 -11.42
N GLN A 1012 13.85 -6.86 -10.90
CA GLN A 1012 13.59 -6.78 -9.46
C GLN A 1012 12.36 -7.61 -9.09
N MET A 1013 12.59 -8.80 -8.54
CA MET A 1013 11.53 -9.70 -8.07
C MET A 1013 11.92 -10.36 -6.74
N PRO A 1014 10.97 -10.72 -5.86
CA PRO A 1014 11.21 -11.44 -4.62
C PRO A 1014 11.60 -12.91 -4.86
N GLU A 1015 12.18 -13.55 -3.83
CA GLU A 1015 12.74 -14.92 -3.83
C GLU A 1015 13.97 -15.13 -4.72
N MET A 1016 13.88 -14.83 -6.00
CA MET A 1016 14.96 -14.93 -6.98
C MET A 1016 14.82 -13.78 -7.96
N ASP A 1017 15.84 -12.91 -8.00
CA ASP A 1017 15.84 -11.73 -8.85
C ASP A 1017 16.07 -12.11 -10.33
N GLY A 1018 15.84 -11.16 -11.24
CA GLY A 1018 15.96 -11.42 -12.68
C GLY A 1018 17.38 -11.75 -13.13
N TYR A 1019 18.41 -11.27 -12.42
CA TYR A 1019 19.81 -11.58 -12.74
C TYR A 1019 20.17 -13.01 -12.34
N GLU A 1020 19.78 -13.45 -11.15
CA GLU A 1020 19.92 -14.83 -10.68
C GLU A 1020 19.13 -15.79 -11.56
N ALA A 1021 17.89 -15.45 -11.90
CA ALA A 1021 17.08 -16.24 -12.82
C ALA A 1021 17.73 -16.37 -14.21
N ALA A 1022 18.30 -15.28 -14.74
CA ALA A 1022 19.03 -15.31 -16.01
C ALA A 1022 20.26 -16.24 -15.95
N ARG A 1023 21.05 -16.19 -14.88
CA ARG A 1023 22.20 -17.10 -14.69
C ARG A 1023 21.76 -18.57 -14.63
N HIS A 1024 20.67 -18.87 -13.92
CA HIS A 1024 20.11 -20.22 -13.86
C HIS A 1024 19.56 -20.69 -15.20
N LEU A 1025 18.82 -19.84 -15.92
CA LEU A 1025 18.31 -20.14 -17.26
C LEU A 1025 19.45 -20.35 -18.26
N ARG A 1026 20.56 -19.63 -18.13
CA ARG A 1026 21.75 -19.82 -18.97
C ARG A 1026 22.54 -21.08 -18.65
N ALA A 1027 22.56 -21.52 -17.39
CA ALA A 1027 23.11 -22.82 -17.04
C ALA A 1027 22.31 -23.98 -17.69
N LEU A 1028 20.99 -23.82 -17.83
CA LEU A 1028 20.10 -24.81 -18.47
C LEU A 1028 20.06 -24.70 -20.00
N PHE A 1029 20.14 -23.47 -20.52
CA PHE A 1029 20.12 -23.14 -21.94
C PHE A 1029 21.34 -22.24 -22.27
N PRO A 1030 22.54 -22.85 -22.46
CA PRO A 1030 23.78 -22.11 -22.65
C PRO A 1030 23.83 -21.27 -23.93
N ASP A 1031 23.05 -21.67 -24.94
CA ASP A 1031 22.97 -20.94 -26.21
C ASP A 1031 21.93 -19.80 -26.12
N ALA A 1032 22.44 -18.57 -26.10
CA ALA A 1032 21.64 -17.35 -26.01
C ALA A 1032 20.78 -17.10 -27.27
N ALA A 1033 21.09 -17.72 -28.41
CA ALA A 1033 20.27 -17.65 -29.62
C ALA A 1033 19.06 -18.60 -29.55
N ARG A 1034 19.18 -19.70 -28.78
CA ARG A 1034 18.13 -20.71 -28.64
C ARG A 1034 17.01 -20.29 -27.69
N LEU A 1035 17.32 -19.51 -26.65
CA LEU A 1035 16.32 -18.95 -25.75
C LEU A 1035 16.68 -17.49 -25.41
N PRO A 1036 16.11 -16.52 -26.15
CA PRO A 1036 16.27 -15.11 -25.86
C PRO A 1036 15.72 -14.72 -24.48
N LEU A 1037 16.52 -14.04 -23.68
CA LEU A 1037 16.14 -13.46 -22.39
C LEU A 1037 16.18 -11.94 -22.51
N ILE A 1038 15.06 -11.27 -22.28
CA ILE A 1038 14.95 -9.81 -22.30
C ILE A 1038 14.62 -9.35 -20.88
N GLY A 1039 15.54 -8.59 -20.28
CA GLY A 1039 15.34 -8.00 -18.95
C GLY A 1039 14.38 -6.81 -19.02
N LEU A 1040 13.42 -6.72 -18.11
CA LEU A 1040 12.56 -5.55 -17.93
C LEU A 1040 13.06 -4.77 -16.71
N THR A 1041 13.58 -3.56 -16.92
CA THR A 1041 14.21 -2.75 -15.87
C THR A 1041 13.38 -1.53 -15.50
N ALA A 1042 13.44 -1.08 -14.24
CA ALA A 1042 12.78 0.15 -13.79
C ALA A 1042 13.53 1.44 -14.19
N SER A 1043 14.74 1.31 -14.72
CA SER A 1043 15.65 2.40 -15.11
C SER A 1043 16.43 2.01 -16.37
N ALA A 1044 16.68 2.98 -17.25
CA ALA A 1044 17.41 2.81 -18.51
C ALA A 1044 18.89 3.21 -18.36
N LEU A 1045 19.52 2.91 -17.22
CA LEU A 1045 20.92 3.31 -17.01
C LEU A 1045 21.86 2.34 -17.75
N PRO A 1046 22.96 2.84 -18.33
CA PRO A 1046 23.97 1.98 -18.98
C PRO A 1046 24.51 0.87 -18.06
N GLU A 1047 24.62 1.16 -16.75
CA GLU A 1047 25.09 0.22 -15.73
C GLU A 1047 24.15 -1.00 -15.55
N ASP A 1048 22.83 -0.77 -15.57
CA ASP A 1048 21.82 -1.83 -15.44
C ASP A 1048 21.85 -2.80 -16.63
N ARG A 1049 22.15 -2.25 -17.82
CA ARG A 1049 22.32 -3.02 -19.06
C ARG A 1049 23.60 -3.87 -19.03
N ILE A 1050 24.71 -3.33 -18.53
CA ILE A 1050 25.97 -4.09 -18.38
C ILE A 1050 25.74 -5.30 -17.45
N LEU A 1051 25.13 -5.08 -16.29
CA LEU A 1051 24.84 -6.17 -15.33
C LEU A 1051 23.91 -7.24 -15.91
N ALA A 1052 22.93 -6.85 -16.73
CA ALA A 1052 22.01 -7.77 -17.38
C ALA A 1052 22.71 -8.65 -18.44
N LEU A 1053 23.58 -8.04 -19.25
CA LEU A 1053 24.38 -8.77 -20.24
C LEU A 1053 25.38 -9.72 -19.56
N GLU A 1054 26.03 -9.30 -18.46
CA GLU A 1054 26.91 -10.15 -17.66
C GLU A 1054 26.17 -11.32 -17.00
N ALA A 1055 24.91 -11.12 -16.59
CA ALA A 1055 24.04 -12.19 -16.10
C ALA A 1055 23.57 -13.15 -17.21
N GLY A 1056 23.85 -12.82 -18.48
CA GLY A 1056 23.56 -13.63 -19.66
C GLY A 1056 22.26 -13.27 -20.38
N MET A 1057 21.64 -12.12 -20.11
CA MET A 1057 20.50 -11.64 -20.90
C MET A 1057 20.93 -11.20 -22.30
N ASN A 1058 20.01 -11.23 -23.27
CA ASN A 1058 20.28 -10.77 -24.64
C ASN A 1058 20.11 -9.25 -24.78
N ASP A 1059 19.15 -8.67 -24.05
CA ASP A 1059 18.89 -7.22 -24.07
C ASP A 1059 18.05 -6.79 -22.86
N THR A 1060 17.92 -5.48 -22.64
CA THR A 1060 17.13 -4.89 -21.55
C THR A 1060 16.18 -3.81 -22.04
N LEU A 1061 14.93 -3.81 -21.60
CA LEU A 1061 13.90 -2.84 -21.95
C LEU A 1061 13.40 -2.12 -20.69
N ALA A 1062 13.38 -0.79 -20.73
CA ALA A 1062 12.92 0.01 -19.60
C ALA A 1062 11.38 0.02 -19.48
N LYS A 1063 10.87 0.02 -18.26
CA LYS A 1063 9.44 0.15 -17.93
C LYS A 1063 9.07 1.63 -17.72
N PRO A 1064 7.94 2.13 -18.27
CA PRO A 1064 7.02 1.45 -19.17
C PRO A 1064 7.64 1.22 -20.55
N PHE A 1065 7.45 0.02 -21.11
CA PHE A 1065 8.03 -0.33 -22.40
C PHE A 1065 7.15 0.16 -23.55
N ASP A 1066 7.79 0.65 -24.62
CA ASP A 1066 7.11 0.95 -25.87
C ASP A 1066 6.72 -0.37 -26.57
N PRO A 1067 5.44 -0.61 -26.87
CA PRO A 1067 4.99 -1.83 -27.54
C PRO A 1067 5.68 -2.06 -28.90
N THR A 1068 5.98 -1.00 -29.65
CA THR A 1068 6.68 -1.10 -30.95
C THR A 1068 8.10 -1.61 -30.77
N VAL A 1069 8.79 -1.14 -29.72
CA VAL A 1069 10.16 -1.55 -29.41
C VAL A 1069 10.20 -2.98 -28.88
N LEU A 1070 9.23 -3.36 -28.01
CA LEU A 1070 9.10 -4.74 -27.54
C LEU A 1070 8.80 -5.71 -28.70
N TYR A 1071 7.89 -5.33 -29.60
CA TYR A 1071 7.56 -6.11 -30.79
C TYR A 1071 8.79 -6.32 -31.68
N ALA A 1072 9.53 -5.24 -31.97
CA ALA A 1072 10.73 -5.32 -32.80
C ALA A 1072 11.82 -6.22 -32.19
N ARG A 1073 12.00 -6.18 -30.87
CA ARG A 1073 12.96 -7.04 -30.15
C ARG A 1073 12.54 -8.50 -30.15
N LEU A 1074 11.26 -8.78 -29.90
CA LEU A 1074 10.73 -10.14 -29.99
C LEU A 1074 10.88 -10.68 -31.42
N ALA A 1075 10.52 -9.91 -32.44
CA ALA A 1075 10.70 -10.28 -33.85
C ALA A 1075 12.19 -10.57 -34.17
N HIS A 1076 13.08 -9.67 -33.75
CA HIS A 1076 14.52 -9.79 -34.00
C HIS A 1076 15.12 -11.05 -33.36
N PHE A 1077 14.88 -11.27 -32.06
CA PHE A 1077 15.53 -12.36 -31.33
C PHE A 1077 14.87 -13.72 -31.56
N THR A 1078 13.61 -13.76 -31.98
CA THR A 1078 12.93 -15.03 -32.35
C THR A 1078 13.14 -15.39 -33.83
N GLY A 1079 13.86 -14.56 -34.59
CA GLY A 1079 14.13 -14.78 -36.01
C GLY A 1079 12.88 -14.68 -36.91
N ARG A 1080 11.78 -14.12 -36.41
CA ARG A 1080 10.54 -13.93 -37.17
C ARG A 1080 10.59 -12.59 -37.87
N ALA A 1081 10.65 -12.63 -39.19
CA ALA A 1081 10.84 -11.43 -40.01
C ALA A 1081 9.72 -10.41 -39.77
N VAL A 1082 10.12 -9.17 -39.50
CA VAL A 1082 9.27 -8.01 -39.83
C VAL A 1082 9.19 -8.00 -41.35
N MET A 1083 8.04 -8.37 -41.94
CA MET A 1083 7.83 -8.19 -43.38
C MET A 1083 7.86 -6.69 -43.66
N HIS A 1084 9.04 -6.16 -43.98
CA HIS A 1084 9.15 -4.96 -44.78
C HIS A 1084 8.79 -5.35 -46.21
N ALA A 1085 7.65 -4.88 -46.68
CA ALA A 1085 7.44 -4.71 -48.11
C ALA A 1085 8.54 -3.75 -48.60
N LEU A 1086 9.60 -4.30 -49.21
CA LEU A 1086 10.48 -3.50 -50.04
C LEU A 1086 9.66 -2.99 -51.23
N PRO A 1087 9.87 -1.74 -51.68
CA PRO A 1087 9.19 -1.22 -52.85
C PRO A 1087 9.61 -2.06 -54.06
N ALA A 1088 8.65 -2.76 -54.66
CA ALA A 1088 8.84 -3.33 -55.97
C ALA A 1088 9.09 -2.18 -56.94
N THR A 1089 10.29 -2.15 -57.51
CA THR A 1089 10.61 -1.45 -58.74
C THR A 1089 9.52 -1.72 -59.77
N ALA A 1090 8.75 -0.68 -60.11
CA ALA A 1090 7.91 -0.67 -61.29
C ALA A 1090 8.62 0.17 -62.39
N PRO A 1091 8.58 -0.28 -63.66
CA PRO A 1091 9.38 0.23 -64.77
C PRO A 1091 8.88 1.58 -65.31
N GLU A 1092 9.79 2.35 -65.89
CA GLU A 1092 9.47 3.47 -66.78
C GLU A 1092 8.65 3.00 -67.99
N ALA A 1093 7.48 3.62 -68.21
CA ALA A 1093 6.90 3.86 -69.53
C ALA A 1093 5.89 5.04 -69.46
N PRO A 1094 5.64 5.75 -70.57
CA PRO A 1094 5.54 7.21 -70.59
C PRO A 1094 4.11 7.78 -70.57
N ALA A 1095 4.06 9.09 -70.37
CA ALA A 1095 2.91 9.97 -70.35
C ALA A 1095 1.84 9.67 -71.44
N GLN A 1096 0.59 9.54 -70.99
CA GLN A 1096 -0.62 9.85 -71.75
C GLN A 1096 -1.60 10.61 -70.85
N GLU A 1097 -1.90 11.84 -71.25
CA GLU A 1097 -3.07 12.60 -70.81
C GLU A 1097 -4.36 11.94 -71.35
N LEU A 1098 -5.47 12.09 -70.60
CA LEU A 1098 -6.91 11.87 -70.89
C LEU A 1098 -7.57 10.83 -69.96
N PRO A 1099 -8.88 10.94 -69.65
CA PRO A 1099 -9.53 11.93 -68.80
C PRO A 1099 -10.18 11.27 -67.55
N ILE A 1100 -10.56 12.10 -66.59
CA ILE A 1100 -11.27 11.76 -65.35
C ILE A 1100 -12.41 10.76 -65.61
N SER A 1101 -12.37 9.59 -64.95
CA SER A 1101 -13.55 8.73 -64.75
C SER A 1101 -13.59 8.25 -63.31
N PHE A 1102 -14.73 8.48 -62.69
CA PHE A 1102 -15.07 8.34 -61.28
C PHE A 1102 -15.06 6.87 -60.85
N SER A 1103 -14.38 6.51 -59.76
CA SER A 1103 -14.65 5.25 -59.03
C SER A 1103 -15.31 5.57 -57.69
N GLY A 1104 -16.58 5.96 -57.72
CA GLY A 1104 -17.39 6.31 -56.54
C GLY A 1104 -17.73 5.11 -55.65
N ARG A 1105 -16.72 4.41 -55.13
CA ARG A 1105 -16.90 3.31 -54.16
C ARG A 1105 -16.41 3.76 -52.77
N PRO A 1106 -17.21 3.56 -51.72
CA PRO A 1106 -16.79 3.88 -50.35
C PRO A 1106 -15.63 2.98 -49.89
N ASP A 1107 -14.70 3.56 -49.13
CA ASP A 1107 -13.59 2.82 -48.52
C ASP A 1107 -14.09 2.07 -47.27
N TRP A 1108 -14.43 0.81 -47.48
CA TRP A 1108 -14.89 -0.08 -46.42
C TRP A 1108 -13.83 -0.37 -45.37
N ARG A 1109 -12.56 -0.36 -45.76
CA ARG A 1109 -11.46 -0.68 -44.87
C ARG A 1109 -11.28 0.43 -43.84
N LEU A 1110 -11.39 1.69 -44.28
CA LEU A 1110 -11.41 2.83 -43.37
C LEU A 1110 -12.56 2.75 -42.36
N LEU A 1111 -13.76 2.37 -42.82
CA LEU A 1111 -14.94 2.25 -41.97
C LEU A 1111 -14.81 1.09 -40.95
N GLU A 1112 -14.22 -0.04 -41.37
CA GLU A 1112 -13.93 -1.20 -40.51
C GLU A 1112 -12.83 -0.90 -39.47
N GLU A 1113 -11.79 -0.16 -39.87
CA GLU A 1113 -10.71 0.30 -38.99
C GLU A 1113 -11.25 1.28 -37.93
N LEU A 1114 -12.10 2.24 -38.33
CA LEU A 1114 -12.77 3.16 -37.41
C LEU A 1114 -13.74 2.46 -36.45
N ALA A 1115 -14.36 1.37 -36.90
CA ALA A 1115 -15.23 0.54 -36.07
C ALA A 1115 -14.48 -0.50 -35.22
N GLY A 1116 -13.15 -0.60 -35.36
CA GLY A 1116 -12.34 -1.59 -34.65
C GLY A 1116 -12.77 -3.04 -34.91
N GLY A 1117 -13.27 -3.34 -36.12
CA GLY A 1117 -13.78 -4.66 -36.50
C GLY A 1117 -15.19 -5.02 -35.98
N ASN A 1118 -15.94 -4.08 -35.39
CA ASN A 1118 -17.31 -4.31 -34.93
C ASN A 1118 -18.35 -4.04 -36.03
N GLU A 1119 -18.80 -5.10 -36.70
CA GLU A 1119 -19.77 -5.01 -37.81
C GLU A 1119 -21.11 -4.36 -37.40
N GLY A 1120 -21.56 -4.53 -36.15
CA GLY A 1120 -22.80 -3.90 -35.69
C GLY A 1120 -22.70 -2.37 -35.63
N PHE A 1121 -21.51 -1.85 -35.32
CA PHE A 1121 -21.25 -0.40 -35.31
C PHE A 1121 -21.14 0.15 -36.73
N VAL A 1122 -20.50 -0.59 -37.64
CA VAL A 1122 -20.46 -0.28 -39.08
C VAL A 1122 -21.87 -0.12 -39.64
N GLN A 1123 -22.76 -1.08 -39.35
CA GLN A 1123 -24.16 -1.02 -39.78
C GLN A 1123 -24.93 0.16 -39.18
N GLN A 1124 -24.60 0.56 -37.95
CA GLN A 1124 -25.23 1.71 -37.30
C GLN A 1124 -24.80 3.05 -37.92
N ILE A 1125 -23.52 3.19 -38.30
CA ILE A 1125 -23.03 4.38 -39.03
C ILE A 1125 -23.73 4.47 -40.39
N ILE A 1126 -23.80 3.36 -41.12
CA ILE A 1126 -24.48 3.28 -42.42
C ILE A 1126 -25.96 3.68 -42.29
N ARG A 1127 -26.69 3.19 -41.28
CA ARG A 1127 -28.10 3.57 -41.04
C ARG A 1127 -28.27 5.04 -40.72
N THR A 1128 -27.39 5.58 -39.88
CA THR A 1128 -27.46 6.99 -39.47
C THR A 1128 -27.20 7.90 -40.67
N PHE A 1129 -26.24 7.52 -41.51
CA PHE A 1129 -25.95 8.21 -42.77
C PHE A 1129 -27.15 8.16 -43.72
N LEU A 1130 -27.70 6.98 -43.99
CA LEU A 1130 -28.87 6.81 -44.88
C LEU A 1130 -30.13 7.53 -44.37
N ALA A 1131 -30.27 7.74 -43.07
CA ALA A 1131 -31.40 8.46 -42.47
C ALA A 1131 -31.26 9.99 -42.58
N GLN A 1132 -30.04 10.54 -42.48
CA GLN A 1132 -29.81 11.99 -42.36
C GLN A 1132 -29.28 12.64 -43.63
N ALA A 1133 -28.43 11.94 -44.38
CA ALA A 1133 -27.77 12.48 -45.57
C ALA A 1133 -28.74 12.93 -46.68
N PRO A 1134 -29.87 12.23 -46.96
CA PRO A 1134 -30.80 12.68 -48.00
C PRO A 1134 -31.45 14.04 -47.72
N GLU A 1135 -31.81 14.30 -46.46
CA GLU A 1135 -32.42 15.58 -46.05
C GLU A 1135 -31.39 16.71 -46.11
N LEU A 1136 -30.16 16.46 -45.66
CA LEU A 1136 -29.06 17.42 -45.75
C LEU A 1136 -28.66 17.73 -47.20
N ALA A 1137 -28.67 16.72 -48.09
CA ALA A 1137 -28.42 16.92 -49.52
C ALA A 1137 -29.51 17.75 -50.18
N LEU A 1138 -30.78 17.59 -49.78
CA LEU A 1138 -31.88 18.40 -50.28
C LEU A 1138 -31.78 19.86 -49.79
N GLN A 1139 -31.38 20.06 -48.53
CA GLN A 1139 -31.14 21.37 -47.95
C GLN A 1139 -29.98 22.10 -48.65
N LEU A 1140 -28.92 21.39 -49.07
CA LEU A 1140 -27.82 21.97 -49.86
C LEU A 1140 -28.26 22.57 -51.20
N GLN A 1141 -29.33 22.07 -51.82
CA GLN A 1141 -29.84 22.65 -53.07
C GLN A 1141 -30.82 23.82 -52.85
N GLN A 1142 -31.54 23.82 -51.72
CA GLN A 1142 -32.63 24.75 -51.49
C GLN A 1142 -32.20 26.02 -50.74
N LEU A 1143 -31.15 25.91 -49.92
CA LEU A 1143 -30.69 27.04 -49.13
C LEU A 1143 -29.91 28.04 -49.99
N PRO A 1144 -30.19 29.35 -49.85
CA PRO A 1144 -29.42 30.37 -50.53
C PRO A 1144 -27.98 30.43 -49.97
N PRO A 1145 -27.02 30.96 -50.75
CA PRO A 1145 -25.64 31.18 -50.32
C PRO A 1145 -25.60 31.97 -49.01
N GLY A 1146 -25.00 31.38 -47.97
CA GLY A 1146 -24.96 31.97 -46.65
C GLY A 1146 -24.47 31.00 -45.56
N PRO A 1147 -24.43 31.46 -44.30
CA PRO A 1147 -23.89 30.67 -43.19
C PRO A 1147 -24.65 29.36 -42.94
N GLU A 1148 -25.95 29.32 -43.24
CA GLU A 1148 -26.77 28.09 -43.10
C GLU A 1148 -26.41 27.04 -44.15
N LEU A 1149 -26.12 27.45 -45.39
CA LEU A 1149 -25.63 26.55 -46.44
C LEU A 1149 -24.24 26.02 -46.11
N ALA A 1150 -23.35 26.89 -45.61
CA ALA A 1150 -22.01 26.49 -45.15
C ALA A 1150 -22.09 25.49 -43.98
N GLN A 1151 -23.03 25.68 -43.05
CA GLN A 1151 -23.23 24.76 -41.93
C GLN A 1151 -23.79 23.41 -42.38
N THR A 1152 -24.66 23.40 -43.38
CA THR A 1152 -25.21 22.16 -43.96
C THR A 1152 -24.13 21.38 -44.71
N ALA A 1153 -23.29 22.07 -45.50
CA ALA A 1153 -22.12 21.48 -46.15
C ALA A 1153 -21.14 20.87 -45.14
N HIS A 1154 -20.84 21.60 -44.06
CA HIS A 1154 -19.95 21.14 -43.00
C HIS A 1154 -20.46 19.85 -42.31
N LYS A 1155 -21.76 19.79 -42.01
CA LYS A 1155 -22.39 18.60 -41.41
C LYS A 1155 -22.32 17.39 -42.33
N LEU A 1156 -22.64 17.58 -43.61
CA LEU A 1156 -22.61 16.48 -44.58
C LEU A 1156 -21.16 16.03 -44.87
N LYS A 1157 -20.20 16.96 -44.86
CA LYS A 1157 -18.77 16.67 -45.01
C LYS A 1157 -18.27 15.73 -43.91
N GLY A 1158 -18.62 16.03 -42.66
CA GLY A 1158 -18.27 15.18 -41.51
C GLY A 1158 -18.85 13.76 -41.62
N GLN A 1159 -20.03 13.62 -42.23
CA GLN A 1159 -20.68 12.32 -42.43
C GLN A 1159 -20.07 11.54 -43.60
N VAL A 1160 -19.71 12.21 -44.69
CA VAL A 1160 -19.10 11.61 -45.88
C VAL A 1160 -17.66 11.16 -45.61
N GLY A 1161 -16.93 11.86 -44.74
CA GLY A 1161 -15.56 11.53 -44.36
C GLY A 1161 -15.39 10.13 -43.76
N TYR A 1162 -16.44 9.57 -43.15
CA TYR A 1162 -16.41 8.18 -42.65
C TYR A 1162 -16.23 7.13 -43.76
N PHE A 1163 -16.59 7.45 -44.99
CA PHE A 1163 -16.57 6.54 -46.13
C PHE A 1163 -15.36 6.74 -47.05
N GLY A 1164 -14.38 7.58 -46.66
CA GLY A 1164 -13.15 7.81 -47.42
C GLY A 1164 -13.37 8.43 -48.80
N MET A 1165 -14.45 9.20 -48.96
CA MET A 1165 -14.84 9.81 -50.24
C MET A 1165 -14.20 11.19 -50.40
N ASP A 1166 -12.90 11.22 -50.69
CA ASP A 1166 -12.08 12.45 -50.70
C ASP A 1166 -12.62 13.51 -51.68
N ASN A 1167 -13.02 13.11 -52.89
CA ASN A 1167 -13.57 14.03 -53.89
C ASN A 1167 -14.87 14.71 -53.40
N LEU A 1168 -15.77 13.94 -52.79
CA LEU A 1168 -17.04 14.45 -52.28
C LEU A 1168 -16.84 15.35 -51.05
N THR A 1169 -15.79 15.05 -50.27
CA THR A 1169 -15.33 15.87 -49.13
C THR A 1169 -14.74 17.21 -49.60
N GLU A 1170 -13.93 17.20 -50.66
CA GLU A 1170 -13.38 18.42 -51.28
C GLU A 1170 -14.48 19.29 -51.90
N GLN A 1171 -15.47 18.68 -52.58
CA GLN A 1171 -16.61 19.42 -53.12
C GLN A 1171 -17.45 20.09 -52.02
N LEU A 1172 -17.67 19.39 -50.90
CA LEU A 1172 -18.36 19.95 -49.74
C LEU A 1172 -17.56 21.06 -49.04
N ASP A 1173 -16.23 20.95 -49.01
CA ASP A 1173 -15.34 22.01 -48.53
C ASP A 1173 -15.42 23.27 -49.41
N PHE A 1174 -15.44 23.08 -50.72
CA PHE A 1174 -15.63 24.19 -51.66
C PHE A 1174 -16.96 24.90 -51.42
N VAL A 1175 -18.07 24.15 -51.27
CA VAL A 1175 -19.38 24.73 -50.96
C VAL A 1175 -19.38 25.44 -49.60
N GLU A 1176 -18.74 24.86 -48.57
CA GLU A 1176 -18.64 25.48 -47.24
C GLU A 1176 -17.89 26.82 -47.28
N GLN A 1177 -16.75 26.87 -47.97
CA GLN A 1177 -15.92 28.08 -48.05
C GLN A 1177 -16.57 29.17 -48.88
N GLN A 1178 -17.17 28.82 -50.02
CA GLN A 1178 -17.80 29.78 -50.92
C GLN A 1178 -19.12 30.31 -50.38
N ALA A 1179 -19.90 29.50 -49.65
CA ALA A 1179 -21.12 29.95 -48.99
C ALA A 1179 -20.87 30.99 -47.88
N ARG A 1180 -19.62 31.15 -47.40
CA ARG A 1180 -19.22 32.16 -46.41
C ARG A 1180 -18.73 33.48 -47.05
N GLN A 1181 -18.53 33.53 -48.37
CA GLN A 1181 -18.05 34.72 -49.05
C GLN A 1181 -19.21 35.55 -49.64
N PRO A 1182 -19.14 36.90 -49.59
CA PRO A 1182 -20.24 37.78 -50.00
C PRO A 1182 -20.40 37.97 -51.51
N ALA A 1183 -19.53 37.38 -52.35
CA ALA A 1183 -19.63 37.43 -53.81
C ALA A 1183 -19.83 36.00 -54.35
N THR A 1184 -21.05 35.70 -54.77
CA THR A 1184 -21.43 34.40 -55.34
C THR A 1184 -20.78 34.18 -56.71
N ASP A 1185 -19.85 33.23 -56.78
CA ASP A 1185 -19.39 32.62 -58.03
C ASP A 1185 -20.46 31.67 -58.60
N SER A 1186 -20.59 31.63 -59.92
CA SER A 1186 -21.59 30.85 -60.66
C SER A 1186 -21.45 29.32 -60.58
N GLY A 1187 -20.47 28.80 -59.84
CA GLY A 1187 -20.21 27.36 -59.71
C GLY A 1187 -20.85 26.68 -58.49
N LEU A 1188 -21.46 27.42 -57.56
CA LEU A 1188 -21.93 26.85 -56.30
C LEU A 1188 -23.17 25.95 -56.46
N ALA A 1189 -24.08 26.33 -57.35
CA ALA A 1189 -25.25 25.52 -57.68
C ALA A 1189 -24.87 24.22 -58.40
N GLU A 1190 -23.90 24.28 -59.33
CA GLU A 1190 -23.38 23.11 -60.03
C GLU A 1190 -22.68 22.14 -59.06
N ALA A 1191 -21.88 22.66 -58.11
CA ALA A 1191 -21.25 21.84 -57.07
C ALA A 1191 -22.29 21.14 -56.18
N CYS A 1192 -23.34 21.86 -55.74
CA CYS A 1192 -24.40 21.27 -54.92
C CYS A 1192 -25.19 20.18 -55.68
N SER A 1193 -25.45 20.37 -56.98
CA SER A 1193 -26.08 19.35 -57.82
C SER A 1193 -25.17 18.14 -58.07
N SER A 1194 -23.87 18.34 -58.29
CA SER A 1194 -22.88 17.27 -58.42
C SER A 1194 -22.83 16.40 -57.15
N ILE A 1195 -22.76 17.02 -55.97
CA ILE A 1195 -22.72 16.32 -54.67
C ILE A 1195 -23.97 15.45 -54.49
N GLN A 1196 -25.16 15.98 -54.81
CA GLN A 1196 -26.38 15.19 -54.67
C GLN A 1196 -26.41 13.99 -55.61
N GLN A 1197 -25.93 14.14 -56.84
CA GLN A 1197 -25.90 13.03 -57.80
C GLN A 1197 -24.95 11.92 -57.32
N GLN A 1198 -23.78 12.27 -56.80
CA GLN A 1198 -22.83 11.29 -56.27
C GLN A 1198 -23.34 10.60 -54.98
N LEU A 1199 -24.12 11.31 -54.15
CA LEU A 1199 -24.76 10.71 -52.97
C LEU A 1199 -25.88 9.72 -53.36
N LEU A 1200 -26.65 10.02 -54.41
CA LEU A 1200 -27.68 9.10 -54.93
C LEU A 1200 -27.08 7.81 -55.48
N GLU A 1201 -25.87 7.86 -56.02
CA GLU A 1201 -25.10 6.68 -56.44
C GLU A 1201 -24.53 5.90 -55.25
N LEU A 1202 -24.21 6.58 -54.14
CA LEU A 1202 -23.65 5.97 -52.93
C LEU A 1202 -24.70 5.22 -52.09
N TYR A 1203 -25.93 5.74 -51.99
CA TYR A 1203 -26.98 5.14 -51.14
C TYR A 1203 -27.26 3.64 -51.41
N PRO A 1204 -27.43 3.17 -52.65
CA PRO A 1204 -27.68 1.74 -52.90
C PRO A 1204 -26.49 0.86 -52.49
N LEU A 1205 -25.25 1.31 -52.70
CA LEU A 1205 -24.05 0.57 -52.28
C LEU A 1205 -23.96 0.41 -50.76
N LEU A 1206 -24.40 1.42 -50.01
CA LEU A 1206 -24.48 1.35 -48.55
C LEU A 1206 -25.62 0.44 -48.08
N GLN A 1207 -26.75 0.41 -48.80
CA GLN A 1207 -27.89 -0.47 -48.49
C GLN A 1207 -27.58 -1.96 -48.73
N GLU A 1208 -26.82 -2.30 -49.76
CA GLU A 1208 -26.38 -3.68 -50.06
C GLU A 1208 -25.55 -4.29 -48.93
N ARG A 1209 -24.87 -3.48 -48.13
CA ARG A 1209 -24.04 -3.94 -46.99
C ARG A 1209 -24.86 -4.22 -45.72
N LEU A 1210 -26.16 -3.92 -45.71
CA LEU A 1210 -27.08 -4.27 -44.63
C LEU A 1210 -27.76 -5.63 -44.92
N PRO A 1211 -27.93 -6.54 -43.94
CA PRO A 1211 -28.47 -7.89 -44.16
C PRO A 1211 -29.94 -7.93 -44.65
N GLU A 1212 -30.26 -8.87 -45.56
CA GLU A 1212 -31.55 -8.98 -46.31
C GLU A 1212 -32.82 -8.96 -45.45
N ALA A 1213 -32.79 -9.46 -44.21
CA ALA A 1213 -33.95 -9.48 -43.31
C ALA A 1213 -34.44 -8.06 -42.90
N GLN A 1214 -33.68 -7.02 -43.25
CA GLN A 1214 -33.93 -5.63 -42.86
C GLN A 1214 -33.90 -4.66 -44.06
N GLN A 1215 -33.90 -5.16 -45.30
CA GLN A 1215 -33.98 -4.35 -46.54
C GLN A 1215 -35.43 -4.09 -47.03
N LYS A 1216 -36.46 -4.48 -46.26
CA LYS A 1216 -37.87 -4.27 -46.60
C LYS A 1216 -38.48 -3.03 -45.97
#